data_AF-A0A8H6R0J5-F1
#
_entry.id   AF-A0A8H6R0J5-F1
#
_cell.length_a   1.000
_cell.length_b   1.000
_cell.length_c   1.000
_cell.angle_alpha   90.00
_cell.angle_beta   90.00
_cell.angle_gamma   90.00
#
_symmetry.space_group_name_H-M   'P 1'
#
loop_
_entity.id
_entity.type
_entity.pdbx_description
1 polymer ?
#
loop_
_entity_poly.entity_id
_entity_poly.type
_entity_poly.pdbx_seq_one_letter_code
_entity_poly.pdbx_strand_id
1 'polypeptide(L)'
;MLLLFLFICLLGSGQVQAKAVFAHFMVGNTASFGVADWTTNMNLAMEAHIDAFALNIAAGWAGNDVQIANAFTAANSLGFKLFFSFDYAGNGPWAESDVYNLIRTYASNGAYYHYNGAPFVSTFEGADNANDWISIKAETGCFFMPDWSSRGAGVALNLGGGIADGLFIKLTQYATYLGWAAWAWGSWNMTTYVDASYNQTLNGKPYMMPVSPWFFTNLPGYNKNWLWRSDDLWYDRWQQVWYFQPEFVEIISWNDFGESHYIGPLDATQYSAFKIGNAPYNYVENMPHDGWRQLLPYVIDTYKNGHATFDTEVLVTWYRPTLASACGDGGTTANTASQLQIEYRPVDIVDDRIFVSALLSEPAYLTINYGVGEYGVKWDYTPQGGVGIYHASMALNGQTGPVTMQLLRDFSVIISYNPSQAISTTCTNGITNWNVWVGSATSTLTSTIPPPLPLSNQVCVQGWGAGNFEGLCEFTWSSGSLVPTGWVSFGDSFSAGPGAGTYLDSFLSGCLRTNNSYPMQLNKALQGLVPNAFKFEFLACSGSLTDDAKMRQQRLTWSNSSNFVHSPTAYLWKSGHWWSGETFDCEGELSISQATINDGSYVQALVGVYTNILAGPPPDQQFDLFVAGYSRFFDTSSETDCGTLGMLWNKPPITYNLRQSINSLVLQVNEKIQQAVATTKVTQNRSITYVDWDSRMDGHRFCTPGYSDEPIQNKYEAAHEYFFAAVGSEDNYPGEEDNWPPSSTTPYPPESGTYSFSVDPKTCAGNLDNPGNIYDPDELVNIWCTWAIEAASNASFAAAIEAYFTPQAASSADESMTVAWTNNELVVTSSGSQGWTAKIFHPKSLGHGLIAEALLAAIKGKE
;
A
#
# COMPACT_ATOMS: atom_id res chain seq x y z
N MET A 1 -39.52 27.46 41.04
CA MET A 1 -39.79 26.26 40.22
C MET A 1 -39.23 26.34 38.79
N LEU A 2 -39.10 27.51 38.17
CA LEU A 2 -38.52 27.63 36.81
C LEU A 2 -36.99 27.40 36.73
N LEU A 3 -36.24 27.69 37.81
CA LEU A 3 -34.78 27.50 37.86
C LEU A 3 -34.34 26.03 38.04
N LEU A 4 -35.23 25.13 38.50
CA LEU A 4 -34.91 23.71 38.66
C LEU A 4 -35.05 22.93 37.34
N PHE A 5 -35.89 23.42 36.42
CA PHE A 5 -36.09 22.78 35.10
C PHE A 5 -34.97 23.12 34.10
N LEU A 6 -34.32 24.27 34.25
CA LEU A 6 -33.17 24.65 33.40
C LEU A 6 -31.88 23.87 33.72
N PHE A 7 -31.71 23.39 34.96
CA PHE A 7 -30.57 22.53 35.31
C PHE A 7 -30.75 21.07 34.85
N ILE A 8 -32.00 20.60 34.67
CA ILE A 8 -32.28 19.24 34.18
C ILE A 8 -32.21 19.17 32.64
N CYS A 9 -32.46 20.28 31.93
CA CYS A 9 -32.34 20.32 30.47
C CYS A 9 -30.91 20.50 29.94
N LEU A 10 -29.92 20.82 30.80
CA LEU A 10 -28.48 20.83 30.46
C LEU A 10 -27.78 19.49 30.74
N LEU A 11 -28.51 18.50 31.28
CA LEU A 11 -28.05 17.10 31.41
C LEU A 11 -28.55 16.21 30.25
N GLY A 12 -29.07 16.83 29.18
CA GLY A 12 -29.46 16.15 27.95
C GLY A 12 -28.26 15.76 27.11
N SER A 13 -27.92 14.47 27.15
CA SER A 13 -27.21 13.72 26.11
C SER A 13 -25.79 14.17 25.76
N GLY A 14 -24.93 14.30 26.77
CA GLY A 14 -23.57 13.79 26.60
C GLY A 14 -23.66 12.27 26.81
N GLN A 15 -23.75 11.47 25.74
CA GLN A 15 -23.43 10.05 25.90
C GLN A 15 -21.97 9.98 26.32
N VAL A 16 -21.71 9.77 27.61
CA VAL A 16 -20.40 9.30 28.06
C VAL A 16 -20.30 7.89 27.51
N GLN A 17 -19.68 7.73 26.34
CA GLN A 17 -19.37 6.43 25.76
C GLN A 17 -18.36 5.77 26.72
N ALA A 18 -18.83 4.82 27.54
CA ALA A 18 -17.99 4.14 28.51
C ALA A 18 -17.08 3.16 27.77
N LYS A 19 -15.92 3.66 27.34
CA LYS A 19 -14.85 2.88 26.70
C LYS A 19 -14.16 1.96 27.70
N ALA A 20 -13.83 0.75 27.30
CA ALA A 20 -13.04 -0.17 28.12
C ALA A 20 -12.03 -0.99 27.29
N VAL A 21 -10.93 -1.34 27.93
CA VAL A 21 -9.85 -2.14 27.36
C VAL A 21 -9.71 -3.42 28.18
N PHE A 22 -9.80 -4.56 27.50
CA PHE A 22 -9.69 -5.88 28.08
C PHE A 22 -8.43 -6.58 27.60
N ALA A 23 -8.00 -7.62 28.30
CA ALA A 23 -6.99 -8.54 27.77
C ALA A 23 -7.51 -9.98 27.78
N HIS A 24 -7.32 -10.67 26.65
CA HIS A 24 -7.66 -12.06 26.47
C HIS A 24 -6.79 -12.94 27.36
N PHE A 25 -7.38 -13.73 28.26
CA PHE A 25 -6.64 -14.51 29.24
C PHE A 25 -6.98 -16.01 29.09
N MET A 26 -6.00 -16.80 28.67
CA MET A 26 -6.10 -18.25 28.51
C MET A 26 -6.09 -18.94 29.87
N VAL A 27 -7.27 -19.26 30.41
CA VAL A 27 -7.41 -19.95 31.71
C VAL A 27 -6.84 -21.38 31.62
N GLY A 28 -6.90 -22.02 30.45
CA GLY A 28 -6.32 -23.34 30.22
C GLY A 28 -4.81 -23.43 30.50
N ASN A 29 -4.11 -22.29 30.53
CA ASN A 29 -2.68 -22.23 30.84
C ASN A 29 -2.38 -22.17 32.35
N THR A 30 -3.38 -22.01 33.22
CA THR A 30 -3.17 -21.72 34.64
C THR A 30 -3.31 -22.92 35.57
N ALA A 31 -3.12 -24.16 35.09
CA ALA A 31 -3.35 -25.38 35.89
C ALA A 31 -2.64 -25.37 37.26
N SER A 32 -1.45 -24.76 37.34
CA SER A 32 -0.62 -24.64 38.54
C SER A 32 -0.88 -23.38 39.39
N PHE A 33 -1.69 -22.44 38.92
CA PHE A 33 -1.86 -21.15 39.58
C PHE A 33 -2.59 -21.26 40.91
N GLY A 34 -2.10 -20.52 41.90
CA GLY A 34 -2.84 -20.10 43.08
C GLY A 34 -3.36 -18.67 42.96
N VAL A 35 -4.04 -18.20 44.01
CA VAL A 35 -4.55 -16.81 44.09
C VAL A 35 -3.44 -15.77 43.96
N ALA A 36 -2.23 -16.06 44.45
CA ALA A 36 -1.09 -15.15 44.37
C ALA A 36 -0.63 -14.91 42.92
N ASP A 37 -0.63 -15.93 42.08
CA ASP A 37 -0.25 -15.83 40.67
C ASP A 37 -1.26 -14.98 39.90
N TRP A 38 -2.55 -15.20 40.15
CA TRP A 38 -3.63 -14.33 39.65
C TRP A 38 -3.48 -12.88 40.13
N THR A 39 -3.18 -12.68 41.41
CA THR A 39 -2.96 -11.34 42.00
C THR A 39 -1.80 -10.61 41.30
N THR A 40 -0.68 -11.30 41.08
CA THR A 40 0.47 -10.74 40.35
C THR A 40 0.09 -10.30 38.93
N ASN A 41 -0.59 -11.16 38.17
CA ASN A 41 -1.00 -10.84 36.82
C ASN A 41 -2.00 -9.67 36.77
N MET A 42 -2.96 -9.62 37.69
CA MET A 42 -3.93 -8.51 37.77
C MET A 42 -3.29 -7.19 38.18
N ASN A 43 -2.29 -7.19 39.07
CA ASN A 43 -1.52 -5.98 39.39
C ASN A 43 -0.80 -5.44 38.15
N LEU A 44 -0.12 -6.31 37.40
CA LEU A 44 0.54 -5.91 36.15
C LEU A 44 -0.45 -5.39 35.11
N ALA A 45 -1.67 -5.93 35.05
CA ALA A 45 -2.72 -5.46 34.16
C ALA A 45 -3.27 -4.08 34.58
N MET A 46 -3.46 -3.86 35.88
CA MET A 46 -3.83 -2.54 36.42
C MET A 46 -2.75 -1.50 36.20
N GLU A 47 -1.47 -1.86 36.37
CA GLU A 47 -0.32 -1.00 36.04
C GLU A 47 -0.31 -0.63 34.56
N ALA A 48 -0.76 -1.53 33.68
CA ALA A 48 -0.93 -1.28 32.26
C ALA A 48 -2.27 -0.60 31.91
N HIS A 49 -3.10 -0.24 32.89
CA HIS A 49 -4.44 0.39 32.75
C HIS A 49 -5.50 -0.46 32.01
N ILE A 50 -5.34 -1.78 32.01
CA ILE A 50 -6.36 -2.72 31.50
C ILE A 50 -7.50 -2.82 32.51
N ASP A 51 -8.76 -2.80 32.05
CA ASP A 51 -9.94 -2.77 32.93
C ASP A 51 -10.36 -4.14 33.44
N ALA A 52 -10.21 -5.17 32.59
CA ALA A 52 -10.63 -6.52 32.92
C ALA A 52 -9.87 -7.58 32.14
N PHE A 53 -9.85 -8.81 32.67
CA PHE A 53 -9.52 -9.99 31.88
C PHE A 53 -10.77 -10.63 31.29
N ALA A 54 -10.71 -10.91 29.99
CA ALA A 54 -11.64 -11.79 29.28
C ALA A 54 -11.16 -13.23 29.50
N LEU A 55 -11.81 -13.95 30.42
CA LEU A 55 -11.42 -15.31 30.81
C LEU A 55 -11.82 -16.30 29.70
N ASN A 56 -10.85 -16.67 28.86
CA ASN A 56 -11.01 -17.74 27.87
C ASN A 56 -11.05 -19.10 28.59
N ILE A 57 -12.22 -19.73 28.56
CA ILE A 57 -12.47 -21.02 29.21
C ILE A 57 -12.96 -22.05 28.19
N ALA A 58 -12.21 -23.14 28.06
CA ALA A 58 -12.58 -24.27 27.21
C ALA A 58 -13.58 -25.20 27.91
N ALA A 59 -14.55 -25.72 27.17
CA ALA A 59 -15.57 -26.63 27.69
C ALA A 59 -14.94 -27.87 28.34
N GLY A 60 -15.41 -28.24 29.54
CA GLY A 60 -15.00 -29.48 30.22
C GLY A 60 -13.53 -29.55 30.66
N TRP A 61 -12.75 -28.45 30.60
CA TRP A 61 -11.39 -28.46 31.14
C TRP A 61 -11.41 -28.61 32.65
N ALA A 62 -10.71 -29.63 33.17
CA ALA A 62 -10.78 -30.02 34.58
C ALA A 62 -10.32 -28.95 35.58
N GLY A 63 -9.57 -27.94 35.11
CA GLY A 63 -9.11 -26.83 35.94
C GLY A 63 -10.09 -25.66 36.07
N ASN A 64 -11.19 -25.64 35.30
CA ASN A 64 -12.11 -24.48 35.22
C ASN A 64 -12.61 -24.05 36.62
N ASP A 65 -13.21 -24.96 37.39
CA ASP A 65 -13.82 -24.63 38.68
C ASP A 65 -12.83 -23.98 39.66
N VAL A 66 -11.63 -24.57 39.79
CA VAL A 66 -10.60 -24.09 40.71
C VAL A 66 -10.02 -22.77 40.24
N GLN A 67 -9.72 -22.65 38.95
CA GLN A 67 -9.04 -21.46 38.41
C GLN A 67 -9.97 -20.26 38.31
N ILE A 68 -11.23 -20.45 37.95
CA ILE A 68 -12.25 -19.39 38.00
C ILE A 68 -12.42 -18.91 39.44
N ALA A 69 -12.55 -19.82 40.42
CA ALA A 69 -12.67 -19.43 41.83
C ALA A 69 -11.44 -18.66 42.34
N ASN A 70 -10.23 -19.09 41.99
CA ASN A 70 -8.99 -18.40 42.34
C ASN A 70 -8.92 -17.00 41.71
N ALA A 71 -9.26 -16.88 40.41
CA ALA A 71 -9.28 -15.62 39.70
C ALA A 71 -10.25 -14.62 40.36
N PHE A 72 -11.50 -15.02 40.61
CA PHE A 72 -12.48 -14.14 41.28
C PHE A 72 -12.06 -13.80 42.71
N THR A 73 -11.38 -14.68 43.42
CA THR A 73 -10.83 -14.38 44.75
C THR A 73 -9.77 -13.27 44.67
N ALA A 74 -8.81 -13.38 43.75
CA ALA A 74 -7.79 -12.37 43.52
C ALA A 74 -8.42 -11.03 43.07
N ALA A 75 -9.34 -11.07 42.10
CA ALA A 75 -9.98 -9.88 41.55
C ALA A 75 -10.80 -9.12 42.60
N ASN A 76 -11.54 -9.83 43.47
CA ASN A 76 -12.25 -9.19 44.58
C ASN A 76 -11.30 -8.49 45.55
N SER A 77 -10.12 -9.05 45.80
CA SER A 77 -9.14 -8.44 46.70
C SER A 77 -8.51 -7.15 46.15
N LEU A 78 -8.42 -7.04 44.81
CA LEU A 78 -7.81 -5.91 44.11
C LEU A 78 -8.84 -4.89 43.59
N GLY A 79 -10.12 -5.26 43.52
CA GLY A 79 -11.14 -4.48 42.81
C GLY A 79 -11.08 -4.60 41.29
N PHE A 80 -10.17 -5.44 40.75
CA PHE A 80 -10.04 -5.73 39.33
C PHE A 80 -11.27 -6.44 38.77
N LYS A 81 -11.53 -6.34 37.47
CA LYS A 81 -12.72 -6.92 36.83
C LYS A 81 -12.40 -8.14 35.98
N LEU A 82 -13.36 -9.05 35.89
CA LEU A 82 -13.29 -10.27 35.07
C LEU A 82 -14.62 -10.48 34.36
N PHE A 83 -14.60 -11.09 33.18
CA PHE A 83 -15.80 -11.63 32.55
C PHE A 83 -15.48 -12.90 31.77
N PHE A 84 -16.50 -13.69 31.48
CA PHE A 84 -16.33 -14.94 30.73
C PHE A 84 -16.26 -14.70 29.22
N SER A 85 -15.24 -15.30 28.60
CA SER A 85 -15.13 -15.53 27.16
C SER A 85 -15.20 -17.05 26.93
N PHE A 86 -16.39 -17.57 26.65
CA PHE A 86 -16.56 -19.02 26.46
C PHE A 86 -15.91 -19.47 25.15
N ASP A 87 -14.93 -20.37 25.24
CA ASP A 87 -14.26 -20.92 24.07
C ASP A 87 -15.01 -22.15 23.55
N TYR A 88 -15.68 -21.99 22.41
CA TYR A 88 -16.44 -23.05 21.74
C TYR A 88 -15.59 -23.86 20.74
N ALA A 89 -14.36 -23.42 20.44
CA ALA A 89 -13.47 -24.06 19.48
C ALA A 89 -12.38 -24.91 20.15
N GLY A 90 -11.95 -24.56 21.36
CA GLY A 90 -10.78 -25.13 22.02
C GLY A 90 -10.94 -26.59 22.48
N ASN A 91 -12.11 -26.97 23.01
CA ASN A 91 -12.40 -28.36 23.42
C ASN A 91 -13.80 -28.81 23.01
N GLY A 92 -14.30 -28.27 21.90
CA GLY A 92 -15.67 -28.45 21.42
C GLY A 92 -16.66 -27.44 22.04
N PRO A 93 -17.92 -27.48 21.56
CA PRO A 93 -18.93 -26.51 21.97
C PRO A 93 -19.34 -26.69 23.42
N TRP A 94 -19.64 -25.58 24.09
CA TRP A 94 -20.23 -25.60 25.43
C TRP A 94 -21.67 -26.09 25.41
N ALA A 95 -22.07 -26.83 26.44
CA ALA A 95 -23.49 -27.13 26.67
C ALA A 95 -24.20 -25.88 27.22
N GLU A 96 -25.38 -25.56 26.69
CA GLU A 96 -26.21 -24.41 27.08
C GLU A 96 -26.35 -24.27 28.61
N SER A 97 -26.64 -25.38 29.30
CA SER A 97 -26.83 -25.41 30.75
C SER A 97 -25.58 -25.00 31.53
N ASP A 98 -24.39 -25.35 31.04
CA ASP A 98 -23.13 -25.08 31.73
C ASP A 98 -22.76 -23.61 31.62
N VAL A 99 -22.97 -23.02 30.43
CA VAL A 99 -22.82 -21.57 30.20
C VAL A 99 -23.75 -20.79 31.12
N TYR A 100 -25.04 -21.17 31.12
CA TYR A 100 -26.04 -20.58 32.00
C TYR A 100 -25.63 -20.64 33.47
N ASN A 101 -25.22 -21.82 33.96
CA ASN A 101 -24.87 -22.03 35.36
C ASN A 101 -23.65 -21.20 35.78
N LEU A 102 -22.64 -21.10 34.92
CA LEU A 102 -21.45 -20.28 35.20
C LEU A 102 -21.79 -18.80 35.29
N ILE A 103 -22.54 -18.26 34.30
CA ILE A 103 -22.99 -16.86 34.33
C ILE A 103 -23.81 -16.61 35.59
N ARG A 104 -24.81 -17.47 35.89
CA ARG A 104 -25.65 -17.32 37.09
C ARG A 104 -24.85 -17.34 38.40
N THR A 105 -23.77 -18.12 38.46
CA THR A 105 -22.94 -18.25 39.67
C THR A 105 -22.10 -17.01 39.92
N TYR A 106 -21.51 -16.41 38.86
CA TYR A 106 -20.52 -15.35 39.01
C TYR A 106 -21.01 -13.95 38.60
N ALA A 107 -22.08 -13.82 37.83
CA ALA A 107 -22.55 -12.53 37.32
C ALA A 107 -22.84 -11.52 38.44
N SER A 108 -23.33 -11.95 39.61
CA SER A 108 -23.59 -11.04 40.74
C SER A 108 -22.34 -10.73 41.59
N ASN A 109 -21.18 -11.28 41.24
CA ASN A 109 -19.94 -11.05 41.96
C ASN A 109 -19.45 -9.60 41.73
N GLY A 110 -18.98 -8.91 42.77
CA GLY A 110 -18.51 -7.53 42.66
C GLY A 110 -17.30 -7.33 41.74
N ALA A 111 -16.53 -8.38 41.49
CA ALA A 111 -15.43 -8.41 40.52
C ALA A 111 -15.88 -8.77 39.09
N TYR A 112 -17.15 -9.09 38.85
CA TYR A 112 -17.65 -9.36 37.50
C TYR A 112 -17.85 -8.03 36.72
N TYR A 113 -17.32 -7.93 35.51
CA TYR A 113 -17.47 -6.74 34.68
C TYR A 113 -18.91 -6.60 34.19
N HIS A 114 -19.50 -5.42 34.39
CA HIS A 114 -20.85 -5.10 33.94
C HIS A 114 -20.82 -3.89 33.00
N TYR A 115 -21.59 -3.97 31.93
CA TYR A 115 -21.82 -2.86 31.01
C TYR A 115 -23.29 -2.44 31.10
N ASN A 116 -23.53 -1.15 31.39
CA ASN A 116 -24.87 -0.61 31.61
C ASN A 116 -25.73 -1.42 32.61
N GLY A 117 -25.08 -1.97 33.65
CA GLY A 117 -25.73 -2.76 34.70
C GLY A 117 -25.99 -4.24 34.34
N ALA A 118 -25.67 -4.68 33.12
CA ALA A 118 -25.79 -6.07 32.69
C ALA A 118 -24.42 -6.78 32.76
N PRO A 119 -24.36 -8.06 33.18
CA PRO A 119 -23.12 -8.82 33.21
C PRO A 119 -22.61 -9.01 31.78
N PHE A 120 -21.37 -8.64 31.53
CA PHE A 120 -20.78 -8.73 30.20
C PHE A 120 -20.32 -10.17 29.90
N VAL A 121 -20.59 -10.68 28.71
CA VAL A 121 -20.19 -12.03 28.30
C VAL A 121 -19.76 -12.01 26.83
N SER A 122 -18.67 -12.71 26.51
CA SER A 122 -18.22 -12.94 25.13
C SER A 122 -17.97 -14.42 24.86
N THR A 123 -17.59 -14.73 23.63
CA THR A 123 -17.16 -16.06 23.21
C THR A 123 -15.88 -15.98 22.38
N PHE A 124 -15.23 -17.13 22.18
CA PHE A 124 -14.41 -17.39 21.01
C PHE A 124 -15.16 -18.41 20.15
N GLU A 125 -15.56 -17.99 18.95
CA GLU A 125 -16.42 -18.75 18.06
C GLU A 125 -17.75 -19.20 18.73
N GLY A 126 -18.38 -20.27 18.22
CA GLY A 126 -19.66 -20.78 18.73
C GLY A 126 -20.89 -20.30 17.93
N ALA A 127 -20.71 -19.86 16.69
CA ALA A 127 -21.79 -19.39 15.82
C ALA A 127 -22.89 -20.45 15.60
N ASP A 128 -22.54 -21.73 15.58
CA ASP A 128 -23.49 -22.84 15.42
C ASP A 128 -24.38 -23.04 16.67
N ASN A 129 -23.96 -22.50 17.82
CA ASN A 129 -24.68 -22.49 19.08
C ASN A 129 -25.43 -21.16 19.33
N ALA A 130 -25.55 -20.28 18.33
CA ALA A 130 -26.16 -18.97 18.51
C ALA A 130 -27.61 -19.00 19.04
N ASN A 131 -28.37 -20.08 18.77
CA ASN A 131 -29.75 -20.23 19.27
C ASN A 131 -29.81 -20.47 20.78
N ASP A 132 -28.79 -21.09 21.38
CA ASP A 132 -28.70 -21.34 22.82
C ASP A 132 -28.67 -20.01 23.59
N TRP A 133 -28.12 -18.96 22.97
CA TRP A 133 -28.02 -17.64 23.57
C TRP A 133 -29.36 -16.91 23.73
N ILE A 134 -30.43 -17.37 23.05
CA ILE A 134 -31.78 -16.80 23.20
C ILE A 134 -32.28 -17.04 24.63
N SER A 135 -32.20 -18.29 25.11
CA SER A 135 -32.57 -18.68 26.47
C SER A 135 -31.55 -18.20 27.49
N ILE A 136 -30.24 -18.39 27.25
CA ILE A 136 -29.19 -17.95 28.19
C ILE A 136 -29.33 -16.45 28.50
N LYS A 137 -29.47 -15.61 27.47
CA LYS A 137 -29.61 -14.16 27.66
C LYS A 137 -30.93 -13.78 28.31
N ALA A 138 -32.04 -14.46 27.96
CA ALA A 138 -33.32 -14.22 28.60
C ALA A 138 -33.32 -14.53 30.10
N GLU A 139 -32.59 -15.56 30.54
CA GLU A 139 -32.52 -15.95 31.94
C GLU A 139 -31.46 -15.19 32.76
N THR A 140 -30.35 -14.80 32.14
CA THR A 140 -29.22 -14.15 32.82
C THR A 140 -29.25 -12.64 32.73
N GLY A 141 -29.93 -12.08 31.72
CA GLY A 141 -29.92 -10.65 31.43
C GLY A 141 -28.54 -10.11 31.01
N CYS A 142 -27.64 -10.97 30.51
CA CYS A 142 -26.29 -10.56 30.14
C CYS A 142 -26.27 -9.63 28.92
N PHE A 143 -25.26 -8.75 28.90
CA PHE A 143 -24.82 -8.07 27.68
C PHE A 143 -23.90 -9.02 26.92
N PHE A 144 -24.32 -9.45 25.74
CA PHE A 144 -23.68 -10.51 24.99
C PHE A 144 -22.97 -9.98 23.74
N MET A 145 -21.65 -10.10 23.71
CA MET A 145 -20.81 -9.68 22.58
C MET A 145 -19.92 -10.85 22.12
N PRO A 146 -20.43 -11.74 21.27
CA PRO A 146 -19.68 -12.88 20.77
C PRO A 146 -18.63 -12.49 19.72
N ASP A 147 -17.63 -13.34 19.63
CA ASP A 147 -16.79 -13.46 18.44
C ASP A 147 -17.34 -14.59 17.56
N TRP A 148 -18.13 -14.25 16.54
CA TRP A 148 -18.67 -15.19 15.53
C TRP A 148 -18.12 -14.91 14.15
N SER A 149 -16.87 -14.48 14.15
CA SER A 149 -16.27 -13.81 13.03
C SER A 149 -15.86 -14.75 11.90
N SER A 150 -15.80 -16.06 12.17
CA SER A 150 -15.85 -17.12 11.15
C SER A 150 -17.07 -17.04 10.21
N ARG A 151 -18.15 -16.32 10.58
CA ARG A 151 -19.32 -16.14 9.70
C ARG A 151 -19.31 -14.80 8.96
N GLY A 152 -18.42 -13.88 9.33
CA GLY A 152 -18.42 -12.49 8.86
C GLY A 152 -19.55 -11.65 9.49
N ALA A 153 -19.38 -10.32 9.52
CA ALA A 153 -20.24 -9.41 10.29
C ALA A 153 -21.74 -9.54 9.96
N GLY A 154 -22.10 -9.56 8.67
CA GLY A 154 -23.50 -9.56 8.24
C GLY A 154 -24.25 -10.84 8.63
N VAL A 155 -23.61 -12.00 8.51
CA VAL A 155 -24.22 -13.27 8.93
C VAL A 155 -24.23 -13.34 10.45
N ALA A 156 -23.10 -13.06 11.10
CA ALA A 156 -22.95 -13.11 12.56
C ALA A 156 -24.02 -12.28 13.28
N LEU A 157 -24.30 -11.07 12.79
CA LEU A 157 -25.28 -10.18 13.39
C LEU A 157 -26.72 -10.74 13.38
N ASN A 158 -27.05 -11.61 12.42
CA ASN A 158 -28.39 -12.17 12.26
C ASN A 158 -28.59 -13.52 12.97
N LEU A 159 -27.51 -14.16 13.43
CA LEU A 159 -27.58 -15.43 14.14
C LEU A 159 -28.34 -15.32 15.47
N GLY A 160 -28.97 -16.43 15.89
CA GLY A 160 -29.82 -16.45 17.09
C GLY A 160 -31.00 -15.48 17.02
N GLY A 161 -31.44 -15.08 15.82
CA GLY A 161 -32.48 -14.05 15.66
C GLY A 161 -32.01 -12.63 16.01
N GLY A 162 -30.71 -12.35 15.87
CA GLY A 162 -30.12 -11.05 16.20
C GLY A 162 -29.84 -10.82 17.68
N ILE A 163 -29.59 -11.92 18.41
CA ILE A 163 -29.48 -11.93 19.88
C ILE A 163 -28.26 -11.16 20.42
N ALA A 164 -27.19 -11.05 19.63
CA ALA A 164 -25.96 -10.36 20.01
C ALA A 164 -26.19 -8.84 20.20
N ASP A 165 -25.69 -8.28 21.30
CA ASP A 165 -25.78 -6.84 21.59
C ASP A 165 -24.72 -6.02 20.85
N GLY A 166 -23.61 -6.66 20.53
CA GLY A 166 -22.51 -6.14 19.73
C GLY A 166 -21.74 -7.31 19.12
N LEU A 167 -20.73 -7.02 18.31
CA LEU A 167 -19.84 -8.07 17.80
C LEU A 167 -18.40 -7.73 18.14
N PHE A 168 -17.67 -8.80 18.43
CA PHE A 168 -16.23 -8.80 18.44
C PHE A 168 -15.74 -9.52 17.19
N ILE A 169 -14.67 -9.02 16.60
CA ILE A 169 -13.94 -9.75 15.58
C ILE A 169 -12.60 -10.22 16.11
N LYS A 170 -12.38 -11.54 16.14
CA LYS A 170 -11.05 -12.13 16.27
C LYS A 170 -10.57 -12.78 14.96
N LEU A 171 -11.48 -13.31 14.14
CA LEU A 171 -11.24 -14.07 12.90
C LEU A 171 -12.01 -13.50 11.68
N THR A 172 -11.67 -13.87 10.45
CA THR A 172 -12.60 -13.72 9.30
C THR A 172 -12.44 -14.92 8.37
N GLN A 173 -13.56 -15.54 7.97
CA GLN A 173 -13.55 -16.68 7.01
C GLN A 173 -13.77 -16.24 5.55
N TYR A 174 -14.39 -15.07 5.32
CA TYR A 174 -14.80 -14.62 3.99
C TYR A 174 -14.24 -13.24 3.66
N ALA A 175 -12.96 -13.17 3.37
CA ALA A 175 -12.45 -12.15 2.47
C ALA A 175 -11.13 -12.64 1.87
N THR A 176 -11.17 -13.00 0.60
CA THR A 176 -9.98 -13.30 -0.21
C THR A 176 -9.01 -12.11 -0.35
N TYR A 177 -9.32 -10.96 0.27
CA TYR A 177 -8.53 -9.73 0.27
C TYR A 177 -8.51 -8.97 1.62
N LEU A 178 -9.18 -9.46 2.68
CA LEU A 178 -9.15 -8.80 3.99
C LEU A 178 -8.84 -9.85 5.06
N GLY A 179 -7.59 -9.86 5.52
CA GLY A 179 -7.07 -10.83 6.48
C GLY A 179 -7.78 -10.79 7.84
N TRP A 180 -7.20 -11.55 8.78
CA TRP A 180 -7.64 -11.61 10.17
C TRP A 180 -7.58 -10.22 10.78
N ALA A 181 -8.63 -9.74 11.45
CA ALA A 181 -8.68 -8.32 11.86
C ALA A 181 -7.66 -7.93 12.93
N ALA A 182 -6.98 -8.89 13.56
CA ALA A 182 -5.92 -8.63 14.53
C ALA A 182 -4.52 -8.60 13.92
N TRP A 183 -4.26 -9.23 12.77
CA TRP A 183 -2.93 -9.32 12.13
C TRP A 183 -2.92 -9.07 10.62
N ALA A 184 -1.81 -8.56 10.09
CA ALA A 184 -1.75 -8.14 8.69
C ALA A 184 -1.71 -9.33 7.71
N TRP A 185 -2.18 -9.09 6.48
CA TRP A 185 -2.18 -10.09 5.41
C TRP A 185 -0.95 -9.92 4.52
N GLY A 186 -0.19 -10.99 4.30
CA GLY A 186 0.97 -10.95 3.40
C GLY A 186 1.99 -9.91 3.84
N SER A 187 2.59 -9.19 2.89
CA SER A 187 3.58 -8.14 3.16
C SER A 187 2.96 -6.77 3.48
N TRP A 188 1.64 -6.67 3.55
CA TRP A 188 0.94 -5.41 3.78
C TRP A 188 0.96 -5.02 5.26
N ASN A 189 0.78 -3.74 5.57
CA ASN A 189 0.52 -3.26 6.93
C ASN A 189 -0.96 -3.45 7.29
N MET A 190 -1.24 -3.39 8.59
CA MET A 190 -2.61 -3.52 9.11
C MET A 190 -3.49 -2.34 8.68
N THR A 191 -4.77 -2.60 8.38
CA THR A 191 -5.75 -1.58 7.97
C THR A 191 -7.01 -1.63 8.84
N THR A 192 -7.85 -0.59 8.76
CA THR A 192 -9.14 -0.51 9.45
C THR A 192 -10.35 -0.93 8.62
N TYR A 193 -10.14 -1.49 7.42
CA TYR A 193 -11.25 -1.85 6.51
C TYR A 193 -12.21 -2.87 7.12
N VAL A 194 -11.65 -3.87 7.79
CA VAL A 194 -12.45 -4.89 8.45
C VAL A 194 -13.22 -4.28 9.61
N ASP A 195 -12.58 -3.43 10.43
CA ASP A 195 -13.24 -2.72 11.52
C ASP A 195 -14.40 -1.85 11.02
N ALA A 196 -14.16 -1.07 9.96
CA ALA A 196 -15.18 -0.22 9.33
C ALA A 196 -16.37 -1.04 8.81
N SER A 197 -16.11 -2.21 8.23
CA SER A 197 -17.17 -3.11 7.76
C SER A 197 -18.05 -3.62 8.90
N TYR A 198 -17.46 -3.92 10.06
CA TYR A 198 -18.20 -4.33 11.26
C TYR A 198 -19.03 -3.17 11.81
N ASN A 199 -18.42 -1.98 11.96
CA ASN A 199 -19.13 -0.81 12.47
C ASN A 199 -20.31 -0.41 11.58
N GLN A 200 -20.14 -0.43 10.25
CA GLN A 200 -21.24 -0.20 9.30
C GLN A 200 -22.35 -1.23 9.45
N THR A 201 -21.98 -2.51 9.57
CA THR A 201 -22.95 -3.62 9.69
C THR A 201 -23.71 -3.58 11.02
N LEU A 202 -23.02 -3.24 12.10
CA LEU A 202 -23.58 -3.17 13.46
C LEU A 202 -24.62 -2.06 13.62
N ASN A 203 -24.59 -1.03 12.75
CA ASN A 203 -25.60 0.03 12.69
C ASN A 203 -25.90 0.65 14.07
N GLY A 204 -24.84 1.02 14.79
CA GLY A 204 -24.92 1.64 16.12
C GLY A 204 -24.91 0.66 17.31
N LYS A 205 -24.83 -0.65 17.08
CA LYS A 205 -24.48 -1.61 18.14
C LYS A 205 -22.98 -1.52 18.49
N PRO A 206 -22.59 -1.76 19.75
CA PRO A 206 -21.19 -1.71 20.15
C PRO A 206 -20.27 -2.65 19.36
N TYR A 207 -19.06 -2.18 19.11
CA TYR A 207 -17.98 -2.94 18.49
C TYR A 207 -16.80 -3.13 19.46
N MET A 208 -16.25 -4.35 19.52
CA MET A 208 -14.97 -4.63 20.16
C MET A 208 -13.88 -4.77 19.11
N MET A 209 -12.87 -3.91 19.18
CA MET A 209 -11.73 -3.91 18.26
C MET A 209 -10.59 -4.79 18.81
N PRO A 210 -10.07 -5.76 18.02
CA PRO A 210 -8.93 -6.57 18.45
C PRO A 210 -7.62 -5.78 18.31
N VAL A 211 -6.72 -5.93 19.29
CA VAL A 211 -5.37 -5.38 19.24
C VAL A 211 -4.37 -6.46 19.63
N SER A 212 -3.35 -6.71 18.81
CA SER A 212 -2.33 -7.73 19.08
C SER A 212 -0.95 -7.24 18.65
N PRO A 213 0.14 -7.56 19.39
CA PRO A 213 1.47 -7.08 19.04
C PRO A 213 2.19 -7.94 18.00
N TRP A 214 1.94 -9.25 18.00
CA TRP A 214 2.70 -10.23 17.23
C TRP A 214 1.85 -11.46 16.93
N PHE A 215 2.26 -12.34 16.02
CA PHE A 215 1.72 -13.71 15.91
C PHE A 215 2.73 -14.67 15.31
N PHE A 216 2.95 -15.78 15.99
CA PHE A 216 3.66 -16.94 15.45
C PHE A 216 3.28 -18.20 16.21
N THR A 217 3.03 -19.29 15.49
CA THR A 217 2.78 -20.60 16.10
C THR A 217 3.45 -21.71 15.30
N ASN A 218 3.99 -22.71 16.01
CA ASN A 218 4.44 -23.98 15.43
C ASN A 218 4.07 -25.11 16.41
N LEU A 219 2.79 -25.47 16.38
CA LEU A 219 2.14 -26.48 17.19
C LEU A 219 1.43 -27.52 16.30
N PRO A 220 2.17 -28.44 15.64
CA PRO A 220 1.60 -29.45 14.74
C PRO A 220 0.53 -30.34 15.38
N GLY A 221 0.60 -30.57 16.71
CA GLY A 221 -0.43 -31.31 17.47
C GLY A 221 -1.81 -30.63 17.45
N TYR A 222 -1.86 -29.33 17.17
CA TYR A 222 -3.09 -28.57 16.94
C TYR A 222 -3.34 -28.26 15.46
N ASN A 223 -2.55 -28.85 14.54
CA ASN A 223 -2.50 -28.50 13.12
C ASN A 223 -2.20 -27.00 12.89
N LYS A 224 -1.36 -26.40 13.75
CA LYS A 224 -0.97 -24.99 13.63
C LYS A 224 0.51 -24.84 13.32
N ASN A 225 0.85 -24.14 12.24
CA ASN A 225 2.22 -23.79 11.89
C ASN A 225 2.27 -22.60 10.91
N TRP A 226 2.12 -21.38 11.41
CA TRP A 226 2.16 -20.18 10.56
C TRP A 226 2.50 -18.93 11.37
N LEU A 227 2.75 -17.83 10.66
CA LEU A 227 2.84 -16.47 11.21
C LEU A 227 1.99 -15.49 10.40
N TRP A 228 1.70 -14.33 11.00
CA TRP A 228 1.24 -13.15 10.27
C TRP A 228 2.24 -12.02 10.48
N ARG A 229 2.46 -11.20 9.43
CA ARG A 229 3.34 -10.06 9.52
C ARG A 229 2.86 -9.11 10.61
N SER A 230 3.72 -8.84 11.57
CA SER A 230 3.40 -8.05 12.77
C SER A 230 4.46 -6.99 13.08
N ASP A 231 5.34 -6.73 12.11
CA ASP A 231 6.53 -5.87 12.19
C ASP A 231 6.25 -4.52 12.90
N ASP A 232 5.33 -3.71 12.36
CA ASP A 232 4.93 -2.40 12.90
C ASP A 232 3.55 -2.44 13.61
N LEU A 233 2.95 -3.62 13.70
CA LEU A 233 1.54 -3.82 14.04
C LEU A 233 1.14 -3.21 15.39
N TRP A 234 1.98 -3.36 16.41
CA TRP A 234 1.67 -2.85 17.75
C TRP A 234 1.53 -1.32 17.75
N TYR A 235 2.41 -0.62 17.04
CA TYR A 235 2.32 0.84 16.91
C TYR A 235 1.09 1.22 16.09
N ASP A 236 0.98 0.66 14.87
CA ASP A 236 -0.09 0.98 13.92
C ASP A 236 -1.47 0.76 14.53
N ARG A 237 -1.68 -0.37 15.22
CA ARG A 237 -3.00 -0.73 15.72
C ARG A 237 -3.48 0.18 16.84
N TRP A 238 -2.59 0.65 17.72
CA TRP A 238 -2.94 1.64 18.74
C TRP A 238 -3.25 3.02 18.15
N GLN A 239 -2.55 3.44 17.08
CA GLN A 239 -2.92 4.65 16.34
C GLN A 239 -4.32 4.51 15.72
N GLN A 240 -4.61 3.34 15.15
CA GLN A 240 -5.93 3.04 14.59
C GLN A 240 -7.04 3.06 15.64
N VAL A 241 -6.81 2.54 16.86
CA VAL A 241 -7.77 2.61 17.98
C VAL A 241 -8.09 4.06 18.35
N TRP A 242 -7.09 4.94 18.40
CA TRP A 242 -7.30 6.35 18.67
C TRP A 242 -8.19 7.01 17.62
N TYR A 243 -8.01 6.69 16.35
CA TYR A 243 -8.86 7.27 15.31
C TYR A 243 -10.25 6.61 15.26
N PHE A 244 -10.30 5.27 15.26
CA PHE A 244 -11.53 4.50 15.06
C PHE A 244 -12.51 4.64 16.23
N GLN A 245 -12.00 4.88 17.44
CA GLN A 245 -12.78 5.11 18.66
C GLN A 245 -13.84 4.02 18.93
N PRO A 246 -13.47 2.72 18.93
CA PRO A 246 -14.44 1.64 19.21
C PRO A 246 -15.00 1.75 20.64
N GLU A 247 -16.15 1.13 20.93
CA GLU A 247 -16.67 1.05 22.30
C GLU A 247 -15.77 0.25 23.23
N PHE A 248 -15.17 -0.83 22.69
CA PHE A 248 -14.32 -1.71 23.46
C PHE A 248 -13.06 -2.08 22.66
N VAL A 249 -11.98 -2.36 23.38
CA VAL A 249 -10.77 -2.96 22.84
C VAL A 249 -10.49 -4.24 23.60
N GLU A 250 -10.12 -5.32 22.92
CA GLU A 250 -9.54 -6.49 23.58
C GLU A 250 -8.15 -6.76 23.02
N ILE A 251 -7.17 -6.74 23.92
CA ILE A 251 -5.79 -7.11 23.64
C ILE A 251 -5.72 -8.64 23.55
N ILE A 252 -5.29 -9.15 22.40
CA ILE A 252 -5.10 -10.57 22.13
C ILE A 252 -3.59 -10.80 22.07
N SER A 253 -2.93 -11.22 23.15
CA SER A 253 -3.49 -11.71 24.42
C SER A 253 -2.62 -11.38 25.62
N TRP A 254 -3.08 -11.71 26.83
CA TRP A 254 -2.27 -11.66 28.03
C TRP A 254 -1.28 -12.81 28.12
N ASN A 255 -1.69 -14.07 27.91
CA ASN A 255 -0.86 -15.25 28.19
C ASN A 255 -1.02 -16.40 27.18
N ASP A 256 -1.37 -16.12 25.93
CA ASP A 256 -1.32 -17.16 24.89
C ASP A 256 0.11 -17.31 24.35
N PHE A 257 0.90 -18.11 25.06
CA PHE A 257 2.29 -18.40 24.70
C PHE A 257 2.41 -19.26 23.43
N GLY A 258 1.40 -20.10 23.14
CA GLY A 258 1.44 -21.00 21.98
C GLY A 258 1.35 -20.26 20.64
N GLU A 259 0.80 -19.05 20.64
CA GLU A 259 0.62 -18.22 19.45
C GLU A 259 1.46 -16.93 19.47
N SER A 260 2.37 -16.82 20.44
CA SER A 260 3.39 -15.76 20.52
C SER A 260 2.85 -14.32 20.56
N HIS A 261 1.59 -14.12 20.91
CA HIS A 261 0.98 -12.79 20.95
C HIS A 261 0.67 -12.30 22.37
N TYR A 262 1.29 -12.93 23.37
CA TYR A 262 1.18 -12.57 24.77
C TYR A 262 1.87 -11.23 25.07
N ILE A 263 1.29 -10.46 25.99
CA ILE A 263 1.92 -9.28 26.61
C ILE A 263 2.19 -9.48 28.10
N GLY A 264 1.78 -10.62 28.69
CA GLY A 264 1.97 -10.98 30.10
C GLY A 264 3.41 -11.43 30.41
N PRO A 265 3.76 -11.57 31.70
CA PRO A 265 5.10 -12.02 32.10
C PRO A 265 5.33 -13.48 31.67
N LEU A 266 6.57 -13.81 31.30
CA LEU A 266 6.96 -15.19 31.05
C LEU A 266 6.83 -16.02 32.33
N ASP A 267 6.25 -17.20 32.19
CA ASP A 267 6.05 -18.14 33.29
C ASP A 267 6.09 -19.57 32.77
N ALA A 268 7.15 -20.28 33.13
CA ALA A 268 7.39 -21.65 32.67
C ALA A 268 6.29 -22.63 33.10
N THR A 269 5.48 -22.30 34.11
CA THR A 269 4.37 -23.14 34.55
C THR A 269 3.18 -23.12 33.58
N GLN A 270 3.15 -22.15 32.65
CA GLN A 270 2.07 -21.96 31.68
C GLN A 270 2.37 -22.55 30.28
N TYR A 271 3.51 -23.22 30.08
CA TYR A 271 3.97 -23.69 28.76
C TYR A 271 3.45 -25.09 28.36
N SER A 272 2.31 -25.51 28.91
CA SER A 272 1.74 -26.84 28.60
C SER A 272 1.41 -27.02 27.11
N ALA A 273 1.04 -25.93 26.43
CA ALA A 273 0.69 -25.91 25.01
C ALA A 273 1.81 -26.44 24.09
N PHE A 274 3.08 -26.20 24.41
CA PHE A 274 4.21 -26.68 23.59
C PHE A 274 4.33 -28.20 23.61
N LYS A 275 4.05 -28.83 24.76
CA LYS A 275 4.05 -30.29 24.88
C LYS A 275 2.83 -30.92 24.21
N ILE A 276 1.64 -30.37 24.44
CA ILE A 276 0.39 -30.92 23.89
C ILE A 276 0.33 -30.70 22.38
N GLY A 277 0.73 -29.51 21.92
CA GLY A 277 0.80 -29.11 20.53
C GLY A 277 2.01 -29.68 19.78
N ASN A 278 2.81 -30.57 20.39
CA ASN A 278 3.98 -31.21 19.77
C ASN A 278 4.94 -30.20 19.11
N ALA A 279 5.22 -29.09 19.77
CA ALA A 279 6.14 -28.07 19.26
C ALA A 279 7.53 -28.66 19.00
N PRO A 280 8.25 -28.24 17.95
CA PRO A 280 9.61 -28.71 17.69
C PRO A 280 10.61 -28.29 18.79
N TYR A 281 10.32 -27.18 19.48
CA TYR A 281 10.97 -26.69 20.69
C TYR A 281 10.09 -25.57 21.29
N ASN A 282 10.44 -25.09 22.48
CA ASN A 282 9.74 -23.96 23.10
C ASN A 282 10.30 -22.63 22.57
N TYR A 283 9.60 -22.02 21.61
CA TYR A 283 10.00 -20.75 20.99
C TYR A 283 9.68 -19.49 21.82
N VAL A 284 9.19 -19.66 23.05
CA VAL A 284 8.91 -18.58 24.02
C VAL A 284 9.99 -18.47 25.09
N GLU A 285 10.87 -19.48 25.22
CA GLU A 285 11.98 -19.42 26.17
C GLU A 285 12.87 -18.21 25.88
N ASN A 286 13.03 -17.34 26.90
CA ASN A 286 13.76 -16.09 26.82
C ASN A 286 13.23 -15.09 25.76
N MET A 287 11.92 -15.10 25.47
CA MET A 287 11.26 -14.12 24.60
C MET A 287 10.30 -13.24 25.39
N PRO A 288 10.78 -12.34 26.27
CA PRO A 288 9.91 -11.44 27.02
C PRO A 288 9.17 -10.50 26.07
N HIS A 289 7.86 -10.29 26.31
CA HIS A 289 7.00 -9.37 25.57
C HIS A 289 6.43 -8.24 26.46
N ASP A 290 6.83 -8.19 27.73
CA ASP A 290 6.33 -7.24 28.71
C ASP A 290 6.78 -5.79 28.45
N GLY A 291 7.84 -5.59 27.66
CA GLY A 291 8.25 -4.26 27.19
C GLY A 291 7.14 -3.52 26.45
N TRP A 292 6.28 -4.22 25.70
CA TRP A 292 5.12 -3.59 25.04
C TRP A 292 4.09 -3.02 26.01
N ARG A 293 4.01 -3.53 27.25
CA ARG A 293 3.10 -3.00 28.28
C ARG A 293 3.48 -1.60 28.73
N GLN A 294 4.74 -1.19 28.59
CA GLN A 294 5.23 0.10 29.08
C GLN A 294 4.57 1.31 28.39
N LEU A 295 4.05 1.12 27.16
CA LEU A 295 3.34 2.17 26.42
C LEU A 295 1.83 2.17 26.70
N LEU A 296 1.29 1.09 27.27
CA LEU A 296 -0.15 0.89 27.45
C LEU A 296 -0.84 1.98 28.29
N PRO A 297 -0.28 2.45 29.43
CA PRO A 297 -0.90 3.52 30.20
C PRO A 297 -1.20 4.76 29.36
N TYR A 298 -0.22 5.20 28.55
CA TYR A 298 -0.37 6.37 27.69
C TYR A 298 -1.40 6.15 26.57
N VAL A 299 -1.33 5.01 25.86
CA VAL A 299 -2.24 4.76 24.73
C VAL A 299 -3.67 4.47 25.16
N ILE A 300 -3.87 3.77 26.27
CA ILE A 300 -5.19 3.46 26.82
C ILE A 300 -5.84 4.71 27.40
N ASP A 301 -5.12 5.51 28.17
CA ASP A 301 -5.66 6.75 28.73
C ASP A 301 -6.00 7.75 27.63
N THR A 302 -5.16 7.83 26.58
CA THR A 302 -5.44 8.68 25.41
C THR A 302 -6.70 8.21 24.68
N TYR A 303 -6.85 6.90 24.48
CA TYR A 303 -8.05 6.32 23.87
C TYR A 303 -9.32 6.63 24.67
N LYS A 304 -9.28 6.46 25.99
CA LYS A 304 -10.44 6.64 26.86
C LYS A 304 -10.82 8.10 27.08
N ASN A 305 -9.82 8.94 27.35
CA ASN A 305 -10.02 10.32 27.80
C ASN A 305 -9.80 11.36 26.69
N GLY A 306 -9.34 10.91 25.51
CA GLY A 306 -8.89 11.78 24.43
C GLY A 306 -7.55 12.48 24.73
N HIS A 307 -6.95 12.26 25.89
CA HIS A 307 -5.65 12.82 26.26
C HIS A 307 -5.07 12.05 27.45
N ALA A 308 -3.75 11.86 27.45
CA ALA A 308 -3.01 11.27 28.57
C ALA A 308 -1.79 12.12 28.90
N THR A 309 -1.51 12.24 30.19
CA THR A 309 -0.27 12.82 30.69
C THR A 309 0.68 11.71 31.13
N PHE A 310 1.98 11.94 31.02
CA PHE A 310 2.98 10.99 31.50
C PHE A 310 4.14 11.74 32.17
N ASP A 311 4.83 11.05 33.07
CA ASP A 311 6.02 11.56 33.79
C ASP A 311 7.26 10.69 33.53
N THR A 312 7.15 9.72 32.63
CA THR A 312 8.21 8.76 32.33
C THR A 312 8.34 8.62 30.82
N GLU A 313 9.52 8.92 30.29
CA GLU A 313 9.87 8.62 28.90
C GLU A 313 10.19 7.13 28.78
N VAL A 314 9.74 6.51 27.70
CA VAL A 314 9.84 5.07 27.49
C VAL A 314 10.49 4.82 26.14
N LEU A 315 11.44 3.89 26.09
CA LEU A 315 11.95 3.26 24.87
C LEU A 315 11.52 1.80 24.90
N VAL A 316 10.84 1.32 23.85
CA VAL A 316 10.53 -0.10 23.62
C VAL A 316 11.17 -0.53 22.32
N THR A 317 11.80 -1.69 22.29
CA THR A 317 12.36 -2.28 21.07
C THR A 317 11.98 -3.75 20.95
N TRP A 318 11.81 -4.21 19.72
CA TRP A 318 11.64 -5.63 19.42
C TRP A 318 12.35 -6.00 18.12
N TYR A 319 12.76 -7.26 18.04
CA TYR A 319 13.38 -7.87 16.86
C TYR A 319 13.40 -9.39 17.01
N ARG A 320 13.55 -10.10 15.88
CA ARG A 320 13.85 -11.53 15.91
C ARG A 320 15.31 -11.73 16.32
N PRO A 321 15.60 -12.59 17.32
CA PRO A 321 16.98 -12.90 17.69
C PRO A 321 17.77 -13.71 16.65
N THR A 322 17.06 -14.22 15.64
CA THR A 322 17.61 -15.02 14.55
C THR A 322 17.18 -14.40 13.22
N LEU A 323 18.13 -14.21 12.31
CA LEU A 323 17.83 -13.74 10.95
C LEU A 323 16.90 -14.70 10.20
N ALA A 324 15.97 -14.17 9.41
CA ALA A 324 14.95 -14.95 8.71
C ALA A 324 15.54 -16.08 7.85
N SER A 325 16.64 -15.79 7.15
CA SER A 325 17.32 -16.74 6.26
C SER A 325 18.42 -17.56 6.95
N ALA A 326 18.58 -17.49 8.27
CA ALA A 326 19.68 -18.18 8.96
C ALA A 326 19.53 -19.72 8.92
N CYS A 327 18.29 -20.22 9.00
CA CYS A 327 17.97 -21.63 9.19
C CYS A 327 16.71 -22.02 8.42
N GLY A 328 16.28 -23.28 8.57
CA GLY A 328 15.01 -23.73 8.02
C GLY A 328 13.83 -23.04 8.70
N ASP A 329 12.75 -22.80 7.94
CA ASP A 329 11.52 -22.20 8.46
C ASP A 329 10.71 -23.13 9.40
N GLY A 330 11.11 -24.40 9.54
CA GLY A 330 10.38 -25.39 10.35
C GLY A 330 9.03 -25.79 9.75
N GLY A 331 8.85 -25.61 8.44
CA GLY A 331 7.58 -25.79 7.74
C GLY A 331 6.57 -24.68 8.00
N THR A 332 7.00 -23.57 8.62
CA THR A 332 6.15 -22.41 8.91
C THR A 332 5.81 -21.69 7.61
N THR A 333 4.54 -21.35 7.41
CA THR A 333 4.10 -20.46 6.33
C THR A 333 3.83 -19.05 6.88
N ALA A 334 3.99 -18.02 6.05
CA ALA A 334 3.37 -16.73 6.32
C ALA A 334 1.95 -16.77 5.75
N ASN A 335 0.95 -16.42 6.57
CA ASN A 335 -0.45 -16.77 6.41
C ASN A 335 -0.69 -18.30 6.35
N THR A 336 -1.96 -18.74 6.30
CA THR A 336 -2.29 -20.18 6.22
C THR A 336 -3.54 -20.47 5.40
N ALA A 337 -3.48 -21.56 4.61
CA ALA A 337 -4.61 -22.09 3.86
C ALA A 337 -5.73 -22.63 4.77
N SER A 338 -5.39 -23.03 6.01
CA SER A 338 -6.40 -23.43 7.01
C SER A 338 -7.38 -22.30 7.34
N GLN A 339 -6.96 -21.05 7.09
CA GLN A 339 -7.77 -19.86 7.23
C GLN A 339 -8.14 -19.23 5.88
N LEU A 340 -8.10 -20.03 4.81
CA LEU A 340 -8.45 -19.63 3.43
C LEU A 340 -7.60 -18.47 2.89
N GLN A 341 -6.33 -18.38 3.33
CA GLN A 341 -5.38 -17.39 2.86
C GLN A 341 -4.35 -17.99 1.91
N ILE A 342 -3.83 -17.16 1.00
CA ILE A 342 -2.63 -17.50 0.23
C ILE A 342 -1.46 -17.60 1.19
N GLU A 343 -0.73 -18.71 1.11
CA GLU A 343 0.49 -18.97 1.88
C GLU A 343 1.71 -18.41 1.15
N TYR A 344 2.60 -17.80 1.93
CA TYR A 344 3.87 -17.25 1.47
C TYR A 344 5.01 -17.88 2.25
N ARG A 345 6.24 -17.75 1.73
CA ARG A 345 7.42 -18.08 2.52
C ARG A 345 7.62 -17.00 3.58
N PRO A 346 7.86 -17.34 4.85
CA PRO A 346 8.12 -16.37 5.91
C PRO A 346 9.16 -15.30 5.54
N VAL A 347 10.28 -15.72 4.97
CA VAL A 347 11.39 -14.84 4.56
C VAL A 347 11.02 -13.80 3.51
N ASP A 348 9.95 -14.02 2.73
CA ASP A 348 9.49 -13.08 1.71
C ASP A 348 8.50 -12.04 2.29
N ILE A 349 8.07 -12.23 3.55
CA ILE A 349 7.02 -11.46 4.22
C ILE A 349 7.50 -10.70 5.45
N VAL A 350 8.35 -11.30 6.29
CA VAL A 350 8.82 -10.66 7.52
C VAL A 350 10.25 -10.13 7.36
N ASP A 351 10.42 -8.84 7.63
CA ASP A 351 11.72 -8.19 7.40
C ASP A 351 12.67 -8.40 8.58
N ASP A 352 13.96 -8.58 8.29
CA ASP A 352 15.03 -8.58 9.31
C ASP A 352 15.34 -7.13 9.72
N ARG A 353 14.63 -6.64 10.75
CA ARG A 353 14.74 -5.26 11.26
C ARG A 353 14.76 -5.22 12.79
N ILE A 354 15.30 -4.11 13.31
CA ILE A 354 15.11 -3.68 14.70
C ILE A 354 14.02 -2.62 14.71
N PHE A 355 12.97 -2.85 15.48
CA PHE A 355 11.85 -1.94 15.63
C PHE A 355 11.95 -1.21 16.95
N VAL A 356 11.54 0.06 16.97
CA VAL A 356 11.61 0.93 18.14
C VAL A 356 10.35 1.79 18.23
N SER A 357 9.74 1.84 19.40
CA SER A 357 8.75 2.87 19.76
C SER A 357 9.22 3.62 20.99
N ALA A 358 9.12 4.95 20.99
CA ALA A 358 9.55 5.78 22.11
C ALA A 358 8.48 6.80 22.51
N LEU A 359 8.01 6.77 23.75
CA LEU A 359 7.16 7.81 24.34
C LEU A 359 8.07 8.93 24.87
N LEU A 360 8.01 10.10 24.23
CA LEU A 360 8.91 11.22 24.51
C LEU A 360 8.14 12.49 24.87
N SER A 361 8.67 13.22 25.85
CA SER A 361 8.22 14.54 26.29
C SER A 361 8.58 15.66 25.33
N GLU A 362 9.65 15.47 24.56
CA GLU A 362 10.19 16.39 23.56
C GLU A 362 10.97 15.59 22.50
N PRO A 363 11.15 16.11 21.27
CA PRO A 363 11.90 15.42 20.22
C PRO A 363 13.29 14.97 20.68
N ALA A 364 13.67 13.74 20.33
CA ALA A 364 15.00 13.18 20.58
C ALA A 364 15.52 12.46 19.33
N TYR A 365 16.84 12.33 19.21
CA TYR A 365 17.49 11.54 18.17
C TYR A 365 17.71 10.11 18.66
N LEU A 366 17.45 9.12 17.80
CA LEU A 366 17.74 7.72 18.07
C LEU A 366 19.07 7.33 17.42
N THR A 367 19.99 6.75 18.20
CA THR A 367 21.14 6.03 17.67
C THR A 367 21.07 4.57 18.06
N ILE A 368 21.41 3.69 17.12
CA ILE A 368 21.52 2.25 17.34
C ILE A 368 22.94 1.84 16.99
N ASN A 369 23.67 1.26 17.94
CA ASN A 369 24.93 0.58 17.67
C ASN A 369 24.64 -0.90 17.43
N TYR A 370 25.06 -1.37 16.25
CA TYR A 370 24.81 -2.73 15.82
C TYR A 370 25.89 -3.22 14.87
N GLY A 371 26.32 -4.47 15.06
CA GLY A 371 27.33 -5.10 14.21
C GLY A 371 28.64 -4.32 14.22
N VAL A 372 28.95 -3.64 13.12
CA VAL A 372 30.23 -2.93 12.90
C VAL A 372 30.15 -1.41 13.08
N GLY A 373 28.98 -0.84 13.39
CA GLY A 373 28.81 0.61 13.37
C GLY A 373 27.73 1.15 14.29
N GLU A 374 27.76 2.47 14.44
CA GLU A 374 26.71 3.25 15.07
C GLU A 374 25.90 3.96 13.98
N TYR A 375 24.59 3.82 14.02
CA TYR A 375 23.67 4.34 13.03
C TYR A 375 22.75 5.38 13.68
N GLY A 376 22.67 6.57 13.09
CA GLY A 376 21.59 7.52 13.37
C GLY A 376 20.32 7.05 12.67
N VAL A 377 19.25 6.82 13.43
CA VAL A 377 17.98 6.32 12.91
C VAL A 377 17.00 7.46 12.82
N LYS A 378 16.46 7.67 11.61
CA LYS A 378 15.37 8.62 11.37
C LYS A 378 14.08 8.01 11.91
N TRP A 379 13.26 8.81 12.56
CA TRP A 379 11.90 8.41 12.93
C TRP A 379 11.04 8.26 11.68
N ASP A 380 10.45 7.08 11.52
CA ASP A 380 9.45 6.82 10.47
C ASP A 380 8.15 7.57 10.81
N TYR A 381 7.84 7.65 12.10
CA TYR A 381 6.69 8.38 12.64
C TYR A 381 7.07 9.27 13.80
N THR A 382 6.51 10.48 13.79
CA THR A 382 6.66 11.45 14.87
C THR A 382 5.28 11.99 15.28
N PRO A 383 5.00 12.14 16.59
CA PRO A 383 3.73 12.66 17.07
C PRO A 383 3.60 14.16 16.73
N GLN A 384 2.37 14.60 16.49
CA GLN A 384 2.07 16.01 16.25
C GLN A 384 2.48 16.85 17.47
N GLY A 385 3.22 17.93 17.24
CA GLY A 385 3.72 18.80 18.32
C GLY A 385 4.95 18.26 19.06
N GLY A 386 5.50 17.11 18.66
CA GLY A 386 6.78 16.61 19.15
C GLY A 386 6.74 15.92 20.53
N VAL A 387 5.54 15.62 21.04
CA VAL A 387 5.33 14.96 22.33
C VAL A 387 4.37 13.79 22.12
N GLY A 388 4.74 12.60 22.57
CA GLY A 388 3.99 11.37 22.33
C GLY A 388 4.87 10.24 21.82
N ILE A 389 4.29 9.30 21.09
CA ILE A 389 5.00 8.11 20.62
C ILE A 389 5.64 8.37 19.25
N TYR A 390 6.95 8.22 19.21
CA TYR A 390 7.77 8.11 18.02
C TYR A 390 7.94 6.63 17.64
N HIS A 391 7.99 6.32 16.34
CA HIS A 391 8.22 4.96 15.86
C HIS A 391 9.23 4.93 14.72
N ALA A 392 10.10 3.92 14.71
CA ALA A 392 11.10 3.71 13.67
C ALA A 392 11.47 2.24 13.56
N SER A 393 12.04 1.88 12.41
CA SER A 393 12.69 0.61 12.20
C SER A 393 14.02 0.74 11.45
N MET A 394 14.97 -0.14 11.73
CA MET A 394 16.27 -0.18 11.07
C MET A 394 16.54 -1.57 10.49
N ALA A 395 16.84 -1.64 9.19
CA ALA A 395 17.20 -2.89 8.51
C ALA A 395 18.52 -3.47 9.06
N LEU A 396 18.55 -4.78 9.24
CA LEU A 396 19.73 -5.49 9.75
C LEU A 396 20.79 -5.75 8.65
N ASN A 397 20.37 -5.76 7.38
CA ASN A 397 21.24 -5.99 6.21
C ASN A 397 22.12 -7.25 6.35
N GLY A 398 21.56 -8.33 6.93
CA GLY A 398 22.26 -9.60 7.14
C GLY A 398 23.36 -9.59 8.21
N GLN A 399 23.56 -8.48 8.92
CA GLN A 399 24.53 -8.42 10.03
C GLN A 399 23.97 -9.13 11.27
N THR A 400 24.85 -9.49 12.20
CA THR A 400 24.55 -10.09 13.52
C THR A 400 25.37 -9.41 14.60
N GLY A 401 24.90 -9.40 15.84
CA GLY A 401 25.66 -8.88 16.97
C GLY A 401 24.79 -8.41 18.13
N PRO A 402 25.42 -7.93 19.21
CA PRO A 402 24.70 -7.20 20.25
C PRO A 402 24.12 -5.90 19.68
N VAL A 403 22.99 -5.49 20.23
CA VAL A 403 22.34 -4.21 19.92
C VAL A 403 22.52 -3.31 21.13
N THR A 404 22.84 -2.03 20.90
CA THR A 404 22.70 -0.99 21.93
C THR A 404 22.02 0.23 21.35
N MET A 405 21.28 0.95 22.17
CA MET A 405 20.44 2.08 21.74
C MET A 405 20.65 3.27 22.66
N GLN A 406 20.63 4.46 22.07
CA GLN A 406 20.59 5.70 22.83
C GLN A 406 19.55 6.65 22.25
N LEU A 407 18.81 7.28 23.16
CA LEU A 407 18.02 8.47 22.84
C LEU A 407 18.81 9.69 23.30
N LEU A 408 18.96 10.66 22.41
CA LEU A 408 19.74 11.87 22.65
C LEU A 408 18.87 13.12 22.49
N ARG A 409 18.97 14.03 23.45
CA ARG A 409 18.38 15.38 23.41
C ARG A 409 19.49 16.38 23.67
N ASP A 410 19.66 17.37 22.79
CA ASP A 410 20.76 18.35 22.85
C ASP A 410 22.14 17.70 23.06
N PHE A 411 22.41 16.63 22.32
CA PHE A 411 23.64 15.82 22.41
C PHE A 411 23.88 15.13 23.76
N SER A 412 22.90 15.15 24.67
CA SER A 412 22.93 14.44 25.95
C SER A 412 22.10 13.17 25.87
N VAL A 413 22.63 12.06 26.38
CA VAL A 413 21.92 10.77 26.41
C VAL A 413 20.86 10.81 27.52
N ILE A 414 19.59 10.67 27.15
CA ILE A 414 18.46 10.65 28.08
C ILE A 414 18.05 9.23 28.47
N ILE A 415 18.21 8.28 27.54
CA ILE A 415 18.03 6.84 27.76
C ILE A 415 19.19 6.14 27.05
N SER A 416 19.87 5.24 27.75
CA SER A 416 20.80 4.28 27.16
C SER A 416 20.31 2.88 27.48
N TYR A 417 20.17 2.05 26.45
CA TYR A 417 19.66 0.70 26.60
C TYR A 417 20.57 -0.32 25.91
N ASN A 418 20.86 -1.39 26.64
CA ASN A 418 21.63 -2.53 26.16
C ASN A 418 20.75 -3.78 26.25
N PRO A 419 19.99 -4.09 25.19
CA PRO A 419 19.27 -5.36 25.08
C PRO A 419 20.14 -6.56 25.47
N SER A 420 19.58 -7.46 26.27
CA SER A 420 20.30 -8.67 26.72
C SER A 420 20.41 -9.73 25.61
N GLN A 421 19.54 -9.67 24.61
CA GLN A 421 19.47 -10.63 23.52
C GLN A 421 20.18 -10.11 22.28
N ALA A 422 21.29 -10.75 21.89
CA ALA A 422 21.96 -10.45 20.62
C ALA A 422 21.21 -11.07 19.43
N ILE A 423 21.41 -10.48 18.24
CA ILE A 423 20.96 -11.05 16.98
C ILE A 423 22.03 -11.99 16.45
N SER A 424 21.64 -13.18 16.01
CA SER A 424 22.57 -14.23 15.57
C SER A 424 22.02 -15.03 14.38
N THR A 425 22.83 -15.94 13.87
CA THR A 425 22.41 -17.00 12.93
C THR A 425 22.23 -18.36 13.62
N THR A 426 22.28 -18.39 14.96
CA THR A 426 22.14 -19.64 15.72
C THR A 426 20.66 -19.97 15.92
N CYS A 427 20.30 -21.23 15.69
CA CYS A 427 18.93 -21.71 15.76
C CYS A 427 18.82 -22.96 16.63
N THR A 428 17.79 -23.01 17.46
CA THR A 428 17.41 -24.22 18.17
C THR A 428 16.90 -25.24 17.16
N ASN A 429 17.47 -26.46 17.18
CA ASN A 429 17.11 -27.54 16.27
C ASN A 429 17.21 -27.21 14.76
N GLY A 430 17.99 -26.19 14.38
CA GLY A 430 18.12 -25.76 12.98
C GLY A 430 16.85 -25.09 12.42
N ILE A 431 15.97 -24.59 13.28
CA ILE A 431 14.71 -23.92 12.92
C ILE A 431 14.76 -22.45 13.33
N THR A 432 14.42 -21.55 12.42
CA THR A 432 14.29 -20.12 12.70
C THR A 432 13.16 -19.89 13.71
N ASN A 433 13.45 -19.16 14.79
CA ASN A 433 12.41 -18.70 15.70
C ASN A 433 11.77 -17.43 15.14
N TRP A 434 10.51 -17.52 14.73
CA TRP A 434 9.73 -16.39 14.20
C TRP A 434 9.04 -15.57 15.30
N ASN A 435 9.21 -15.95 16.57
CA ASN A 435 8.87 -15.09 17.71
C ASN A 435 9.91 -13.96 17.86
N VAL A 436 9.55 -12.91 18.59
CA VAL A 436 10.43 -11.76 18.82
C VAL A 436 10.87 -11.67 20.27
N TRP A 437 12.01 -11.02 20.47
CA TRP A 437 12.43 -10.57 21.77
C TRP A 437 12.02 -9.10 21.93
N VAL A 438 11.41 -8.73 23.06
CA VAL A 438 10.98 -7.36 23.34
C VAL A 438 11.68 -6.85 24.60
N GLY A 439 12.23 -5.66 24.51
CA GLY A 439 12.90 -4.98 25.61
C GLY A 439 12.42 -3.55 25.77
N SER A 440 12.61 -3.00 26.95
CA SER A 440 12.30 -1.60 27.23
C SER A 440 13.25 -0.96 28.22
N ALA A 441 13.36 0.37 28.16
CA ALA A 441 14.04 1.22 29.12
C ALA A 441 13.22 2.49 29.37
N THR A 442 13.40 3.09 30.54
CA THR A 442 12.64 4.27 30.96
C THR A 442 13.53 5.35 31.54
N SER A 443 13.08 6.61 31.47
CA SER A 443 13.68 7.75 32.16
C SER A 443 12.61 8.61 32.80
N THR A 444 12.71 8.87 34.11
CA THR A 444 11.72 9.64 34.86
C THR A 444 11.96 11.13 34.69
N LEU A 445 10.89 11.87 34.40
CA LEU A 445 10.89 13.32 34.23
C LEU A 445 10.73 14.03 35.58
N THR A 446 11.12 15.29 35.63
CA THR A 446 10.98 16.13 36.83
C THR A 446 9.57 16.68 37.03
N SER A 447 8.72 16.59 36.00
CA SER A 447 7.33 17.03 36.01
C SER A 447 6.49 16.20 35.04
N THR A 448 5.21 16.04 35.35
CA THR A 448 4.22 15.46 34.44
C THR A 448 4.03 16.34 33.21
N ILE A 449 4.09 15.73 32.02
CA ILE A 449 4.00 16.43 30.74
C ILE A 449 2.59 16.30 30.17
N PRO A 450 1.92 17.42 29.84
CA PRO A 450 0.66 17.39 29.12
C PRO A 450 0.90 17.11 27.63
N PRO A 451 -0.02 16.42 26.95
CA PRO A 451 0.06 16.29 25.50
C PRO A 451 -0.19 17.67 24.86
N PRO A 452 0.44 17.95 23.71
CA PRO A 452 0.37 19.26 23.05
C PRO A 452 -1.05 19.57 22.57
N LEU A 453 -1.83 18.55 22.19
CA LEU A 453 -3.22 18.67 21.76
C LEU A 453 -4.06 17.46 22.21
N PRO A 454 -5.33 17.65 22.62
CA PRO A 454 -6.30 16.57 22.77
C PRO A 454 -6.53 15.83 21.45
N LEU A 455 -6.83 14.54 21.51
CA LEU A 455 -7.06 13.66 20.36
C LEU A 455 -8.11 14.20 19.39
N SER A 456 -9.15 14.87 19.89
CA SER A 456 -10.18 15.53 19.04
C SER A 456 -9.62 16.65 18.16
N ASN A 457 -8.46 17.19 18.52
CA ASN A 457 -7.78 18.28 17.83
C ASN A 457 -6.50 17.80 17.14
N GLN A 458 -6.13 16.53 17.31
CA GLN A 458 -5.06 15.91 16.55
C GLN A 458 -5.59 15.61 15.16
N VAL A 459 -4.80 15.96 14.15
CA VAL A 459 -5.15 15.71 12.75
C VAL A 459 -4.24 14.59 12.28
N CYS A 460 -4.81 13.56 11.66
CA CYS A 460 -4.02 12.47 11.12
C CYS A 460 -3.15 12.99 9.97
N VAL A 461 -1.84 12.86 10.10
CA VAL A 461 -0.85 13.41 9.16
C VAL A 461 -0.23 12.34 8.25
N GLN A 462 -0.14 11.06 8.68
CA GLN A 462 0.40 9.89 7.95
C GLN A 462 -0.07 8.56 8.60
N GLY A 463 -0.18 7.43 7.86
CA GLY A 463 -0.44 6.08 8.42
C GLY A 463 -0.86 5.01 7.40
N TRP A 464 -0.63 3.71 7.64
CA TRP A 464 -0.67 2.67 6.59
C TRP A 464 -2.04 2.01 6.26
N GLY A 465 -3.11 2.79 6.05
CA GLY A 465 -4.35 2.30 5.41
C GLY A 465 -4.26 2.33 3.88
N ALA A 466 -5.17 1.70 3.11
CA ALA A 466 -5.21 2.01 1.66
C ALA A 466 -5.61 3.50 1.50
N GLY A 467 -4.83 4.27 0.75
CA GLY A 467 -4.91 5.72 0.76
C GLY A 467 -4.19 6.41 1.92
N ASN A 468 -3.34 5.74 2.69
CA ASN A 468 -2.59 6.36 3.81
C ASN A 468 -3.50 6.98 4.91
N PHE A 469 -4.68 6.41 5.18
CA PHE A 469 -5.70 6.98 6.09
C PHE A 469 -6.32 8.33 5.63
N GLU A 470 -6.02 8.79 4.40
CA GLU A 470 -6.57 10.01 3.79
C GLU A 470 -8.11 9.99 3.79
N GLY A 471 -8.75 8.83 3.56
CA GLY A 471 -10.22 8.68 3.65
C GLY A 471 -10.82 8.80 5.06
N LEU A 472 -10.02 8.60 6.11
CA LEU A 472 -10.44 8.85 7.50
C LEU A 472 -10.16 10.32 7.87
N CYS A 473 -9.07 10.93 7.39
CA CYS A 473 -8.90 12.38 7.43
C CYS A 473 -10.04 13.13 6.71
N GLU A 474 -10.57 12.56 5.63
CA GLU A 474 -11.73 13.08 4.88
C GLU A 474 -13.06 12.93 5.63
N PHE A 475 -13.21 11.95 6.54
CA PHE A 475 -14.44 11.82 7.31
C PHE A 475 -14.63 13.00 8.29
N THR A 476 -13.54 13.58 8.81
CA THR A 476 -13.57 14.83 9.56
C THR A 476 -13.85 16.07 8.69
N TRP A 477 -13.76 15.94 7.37
CA TRP A 477 -14.17 16.96 6.40
C TRP A 477 -15.61 16.76 5.88
N SER A 478 -16.32 15.72 6.33
CA SER A 478 -17.67 15.40 5.82
C SER A 478 -18.80 16.33 6.32
N SER A 479 -18.45 17.49 6.90
CA SER A 479 -19.32 18.67 6.88
C SER A 479 -18.97 19.69 5.78
N GLY A 480 -18.30 19.27 4.70
CA GLY A 480 -18.35 19.93 3.39
C GLY A 480 -17.01 20.03 2.64
N SER A 481 -16.73 19.10 1.71
CA SER A 481 -16.01 19.40 0.45
C SER A 481 -16.32 18.31 -0.60
N LEU A 482 -16.28 18.67 -1.88
CA LEU A 482 -16.80 17.89 -3.01
C LEU A 482 -15.98 16.63 -3.30
N VAL A 483 -16.62 15.47 -3.24
CA VAL A 483 -16.03 14.21 -3.69
C VAL A 483 -15.93 14.18 -5.24
N PRO A 484 -14.77 13.86 -5.83
CA PRO A 484 -14.60 13.67 -7.27
C PRO A 484 -15.64 12.73 -7.88
N THR A 485 -16.28 13.12 -8.99
CA THR A 485 -17.29 12.28 -9.67
C THR A 485 -16.74 11.53 -10.89
N GLY A 486 -15.52 11.87 -11.34
CA GLY A 486 -14.84 11.18 -12.42
C GLY A 486 -13.64 11.96 -12.96
N TRP A 487 -12.85 11.33 -13.82
CA TRP A 487 -11.71 11.91 -14.51
C TRP A 487 -11.54 11.40 -15.93
N VAL A 488 -10.73 12.11 -16.72
CA VAL A 488 -10.49 11.82 -18.13
C VAL A 488 -9.05 12.15 -18.49
N SER A 489 -8.42 11.28 -19.29
CA SER A 489 -7.07 11.49 -19.80
C SER A 489 -7.11 11.84 -21.29
N PHE A 490 -6.47 12.94 -21.66
CA PHE A 490 -6.15 13.36 -23.02
C PHE A 490 -4.65 13.20 -23.24
N GLY A 491 -4.24 13.25 -24.50
CA GLY A 491 -2.83 13.35 -24.85
C GLY A 491 -2.47 12.61 -26.12
N ASP A 492 -1.16 12.55 -26.35
CA ASP A 492 -0.50 11.88 -27.47
C ASP A 492 -0.11 10.43 -27.12
N SER A 493 0.90 9.90 -27.81
CA SER A 493 1.46 8.57 -27.58
C SER A 493 2.06 8.39 -26.19
N PHE A 494 2.64 9.46 -25.62
CA PHE A 494 3.18 9.43 -24.27
C PHE A 494 2.09 9.19 -23.22
N SER A 495 0.83 9.56 -23.51
CA SER A 495 -0.34 9.26 -22.67
C SER A 495 -0.99 7.91 -22.99
N ALA A 496 -1.07 7.54 -24.28
CA ALA A 496 -1.62 6.27 -24.71
C ALA A 496 -0.77 5.07 -24.24
N GLY A 497 0.54 5.26 -24.10
CA GLY A 497 1.50 4.28 -23.58
C GLY A 497 1.80 3.11 -24.51
N PRO A 498 2.02 3.30 -25.82
CA PRO A 498 2.26 2.22 -26.75
C PRO A 498 3.47 1.38 -26.30
N GLY A 499 3.21 0.10 -26.03
CA GLY A 499 4.22 -0.85 -25.57
C GLY A 499 4.28 -1.08 -24.06
N ALA A 500 3.62 -0.26 -23.25
CA ALA A 500 3.47 -0.50 -21.81
C ALA A 500 2.30 -1.47 -21.56
N GLY A 501 2.58 -2.77 -21.54
CA GLY A 501 1.56 -3.82 -21.45
C GLY A 501 0.78 -4.07 -22.76
N THR A 502 -0.45 -4.55 -22.64
CA THR A 502 -1.29 -5.00 -23.76
C THR A 502 -2.15 -3.88 -24.35
N TYR A 503 -2.36 -3.92 -25.68
CA TYR A 503 -3.18 -2.92 -26.38
C TYR A 503 -4.68 -3.11 -26.07
N LEU A 504 -5.34 -1.99 -25.73
CA LEU A 504 -6.77 -1.90 -25.46
C LEU A 504 -7.61 -1.64 -26.73
N ASP A 505 -6.97 -1.21 -27.82
CA ASP A 505 -7.59 -0.89 -29.10
C ASP A 505 -6.96 -1.66 -30.27
N SER A 506 -7.67 -1.70 -31.40
CA SER A 506 -7.12 -2.23 -32.65
C SER A 506 -5.87 -1.46 -33.10
N PHE A 507 -4.76 -2.17 -33.31
CA PHE A 507 -3.53 -1.63 -33.91
C PHE A 507 -3.77 -0.92 -35.25
N LEU A 508 -4.57 -1.55 -36.11
CA LEU A 508 -4.93 -1.03 -37.44
C LEU A 508 -6.12 -0.07 -37.41
N SER A 509 -6.56 0.55 -36.30
CA SER A 509 -7.63 1.60 -36.36
C SER A 509 -7.77 2.47 -35.12
N GLY A 510 -7.03 2.18 -34.06
CA GLY A 510 -7.23 2.74 -32.73
C GLY A 510 -6.15 3.73 -32.28
N CYS A 511 -6.29 4.15 -31.03
CA CYS A 511 -5.47 5.17 -30.37
C CYS A 511 -4.20 4.60 -29.71
N LEU A 512 -3.91 3.32 -29.90
CA LEU A 512 -2.80 2.57 -29.31
C LEU A 512 -2.72 2.68 -27.77
N ARG A 513 -3.88 2.78 -27.11
CA ARG A 513 -3.98 2.81 -25.65
C ARG A 513 -3.59 1.45 -25.07
N THR A 514 -2.86 1.44 -23.96
CA THR A 514 -2.42 0.20 -23.29
C THR A 514 -2.84 0.13 -21.83
N ASN A 515 -2.90 -1.10 -21.29
CA ASN A 515 -3.37 -1.36 -19.92
C ASN A 515 -2.37 -0.95 -18.82
N ASN A 516 -1.07 -0.78 -19.13
CA ASN A 516 -0.05 -0.29 -18.19
C ASN A 516 0.44 1.13 -18.52
N SER A 517 -0.28 1.87 -19.36
CA SER A 517 -0.07 3.31 -19.52
C SER A 517 -0.32 4.05 -18.20
N TYR A 518 0.32 5.21 -18.01
CA TYR A 518 0.17 5.97 -16.76
C TYR A 518 -1.28 6.36 -16.47
N PRO A 519 -2.17 6.62 -17.47
CA PRO A 519 -3.57 6.87 -17.16
C PRO A 519 -4.25 5.66 -16.53
N MET A 520 -3.96 4.45 -17.01
CA MET A 520 -4.51 3.22 -16.43
C MET A 520 -3.93 2.93 -15.05
N GLN A 521 -2.63 3.15 -14.85
CA GLN A 521 -1.99 2.99 -13.55
C GLN A 521 -2.51 4.02 -12.53
N LEU A 522 -2.71 5.28 -12.94
CA LEU A 522 -3.35 6.30 -12.11
C LEU A 522 -4.80 5.93 -11.81
N ASN A 523 -5.56 5.44 -12.80
CA ASN A 523 -6.94 4.99 -12.58
C ASN A 523 -6.99 3.88 -11.53
N LYS A 524 -6.08 2.91 -11.62
CA LYS A 524 -5.92 1.83 -10.64
C LYS A 524 -5.52 2.36 -9.27
N ALA A 525 -4.62 3.33 -9.20
CA ALA A 525 -4.24 3.96 -7.94
C ALA A 525 -5.39 4.73 -7.29
N LEU A 526 -6.32 5.27 -8.10
CA LEU A 526 -7.54 5.94 -7.63
C LEU A 526 -8.65 4.94 -7.24
N GLN A 527 -8.63 3.70 -7.74
CA GLN A 527 -9.62 2.68 -7.36
C GLN A 527 -9.53 2.37 -5.86
N GLY A 528 -10.65 2.56 -5.15
CA GLY A 528 -10.72 2.43 -3.69
C GLY A 528 -10.48 3.73 -2.92
N LEU A 529 -10.02 4.80 -3.58
CA LEU A 529 -9.95 6.16 -3.03
C LEU A 529 -11.18 7.01 -3.40
N VAL A 530 -11.92 6.60 -4.42
CA VAL A 530 -13.05 7.34 -5.00
C VAL A 530 -14.34 6.50 -4.97
N PRO A 531 -15.55 7.11 -4.94
CA PRO A 531 -16.81 6.38 -4.85
C PRO A 531 -17.03 5.40 -5.99
N ASN A 532 -17.87 4.38 -5.76
CA ASN A 532 -18.24 3.38 -6.79
C ASN A 532 -18.86 3.95 -8.08
N ALA A 533 -19.32 5.21 -8.06
CA ALA A 533 -19.86 5.91 -9.23
C ALA A 533 -18.80 6.72 -10.01
N PHE A 534 -17.53 6.69 -9.60
CA PHE A 534 -16.43 7.42 -10.21
C PHE A 534 -16.16 6.91 -11.63
N LYS A 535 -16.19 7.82 -12.60
CA LYS A 535 -16.01 7.51 -14.02
C LYS A 535 -14.60 7.80 -14.49
N PHE A 536 -14.03 6.92 -15.31
CA PHE A 536 -12.79 7.15 -16.02
C PHE A 536 -13.02 7.11 -17.54
N GLU A 537 -12.59 8.15 -18.24
CA GLU A 537 -12.58 8.18 -19.70
C GLU A 537 -11.14 8.23 -20.23
N PHE A 538 -10.70 7.16 -20.89
CA PHE A 538 -9.37 7.09 -21.47
C PHE A 538 -9.39 7.62 -22.92
N LEU A 539 -9.26 8.93 -23.13
CA LEU A 539 -9.39 9.55 -24.46
C LEU A 539 -8.06 9.83 -25.17
N ALA A 540 -6.93 9.66 -24.48
CA ALA A 540 -5.61 9.85 -25.07
C ALA A 540 -5.46 9.03 -26.35
N CYS A 541 -4.81 9.64 -27.33
CA CYS A 541 -4.66 9.04 -28.63
C CYS A 541 -3.26 9.26 -29.13
N SER A 542 -2.56 8.15 -29.38
CA SER A 542 -1.27 8.16 -30.01
C SER A 542 -1.32 9.04 -31.29
N GLY A 543 -0.24 9.77 -31.57
CA GLY A 543 -0.11 10.65 -32.73
C GLY A 543 -1.11 11.81 -32.77
N SER A 544 -1.70 12.17 -31.62
CA SER A 544 -2.51 13.38 -31.48
C SER A 544 -1.61 14.59 -31.27
N LEU A 545 -1.76 15.62 -32.10
CA LEU A 545 -1.06 16.89 -31.94
C LEU A 545 -1.96 17.95 -31.29
N THR A 546 -1.32 18.95 -30.70
CA THR A 546 -1.98 20.06 -29.96
C THR A 546 -3.17 20.68 -30.72
N ASP A 547 -3.09 20.85 -32.06
CA ASP A 547 -4.12 21.51 -32.89
C ASP A 547 -4.71 20.63 -34.03
N ASP A 548 -4.61 19.30 -33.94
CA ASP A 548 -5.06 18.42 -35.02
C ASP A 548 -6.54 18.00 -34.94
N ALA A 549 -6.97 17.15 -35.87
CA ALA A 549 -8.31 16.58 -35.88
C ALA A 549 -8.53 15.56 -34.73
N LYS A 550 -7.49 14.84 -34.30
CA LYS A 550 -7.58 13.85 -33.21
C LYS A 550 -7.81 14.52 -31.87
N MET A 551 -7.04 15.56 -31.51
CA MET A 551 -7.23 16.32 -30.26
C MET A 551 -8.58 17.06 -30.24
N ARG A 552 -9.08 17.49 -31.41
CA ARG A 552 -10.46 17.95 -31.53
C ARG A 552 -11.47 16.83 -31.28
N GLN A 553 -11.25 15.65 -31.83
CA GLN A 553 -12.11 14.49 -31.64
C GLN A 553 -12.13 14.03 -30.17
N GLN A 554 -10.98 13.92 -29.50
CA GLN A 554 -10.89 13.57 -28.08
C GLN A 554 -11.81 14.48 -27.24
N ARG A 555 -11.77 15.80 -27.51
CA ARG A 555 -12.60 16.78 -26.80
C ARG A 555 -14.10 16.69 -27.14
N LEU A 556 -14.44 16.31 -28.36
CA LEU A 556 -15.84 16.13 -28.77
C LEU A 556 -16.45 14.84 -28.22
N THR A 557 -15.64 13.79 -28.04
CA THR A 557 -16.08 12.50 -27.49
C THR A 557 -16.18 12.49 -25.98
N TRP A 558 -15.52 13.44 -25.31
CA TRP A 558 -15.55 13.58 -23.87
C TRP A 558 -16.97 13.82 -23.36
N SER A 559 -17.43 12.95 -22.45
CA SER A 559 -18.68 13.16 -21.75
C SER A 559 -18.45 14.15 -20.59
N ASN A 560 -19.26 15.21 -20.49
CA ASN A 560 -19.16 16.23 -19.43
C ASN A 560 -19.46 15.71 -18.00
N SER A 561 -19.22 14.43 -17.71
CA SER A 561 -19.43 13.77 -16.43
C SER A 561 -18.16 13.55 -15.61
N SER A 562 -17.01 14.04 -16.09
CA SER A 562 -15.73 13.98 -15.39
C SER A 562 -15.31 15.36 -14.88
N ASN A 563 -14.88 15.41 -13.62
CA ASN A 563 -14.46 16.64 -12.93
C ASN A 563 -12.94 16.87 -12.98
N PHE A 564 -12.17 15.93 -13.53
CA PHE A 564 -10.72 16.01 -13.60
C PHE A 564 -10.22 15.72 -15.01
N VAL A 565 -9.30 16.52 -15.53
CA VAL A 565 -8.63 16.27 -16.81
C VAL A 565 -7.12 16.21 -16.66
N HIS A 566 -6.51 15.26 -17.37
CA HIS A 566 -5.08 15.19 -17.57
C HIS A 566 -4.69 15.30 -19.06
N SER A 567 -3.61 16.02 -19.43
CA SER A 567 -3.15 16.12 -20.82
C SER A 567 -1.65 16.43 -20.94
N PRO A 568 -0.82 15.51 -21.48
CA PRO A 568 0.42 15.85 -22.15
C PRO A 568 0.18 15.87 -23.66
N THR A 569 0.30 17.03 -24.28
CA THR A 569 0.29 17.16 -25.75
C THR A 569 1.66 17.66 -26.18
N ALA A 570 2.43 16.84 -26.88
CA ALA A 570 3.66 17.26 -27.50
C ALA A 570 3.39 18.18 -28.70
N TYR A 571 4.25 19.17 -28.86
CA TYR A 571 4.49 19.88 -30.12
C TYR A 571 5.81 19.44 -30.76
N LEU A 572 6.55 18.55 -30.10
CA LEU A 572 7.84 18.05 -30.55
C LEU A 572 7.63 16.90 -31.53
N TRP A 573 8.56 16.76 -32.48
CA TRP A 573 8.66 15.66 -33.45
C TRP A 573 7.69 15.78 -34.63
N LYS A 574 7.95 16.78 -35.48
CA LYS A 574 7.31 16.91 -36.81
C LYS A 574 8.11 16.26 -37.94
N SER A 575 9.27 15.68 -37.65
CA SER A 575 10.22 15.21 -38.65
C SER A 575 10.66 13.79 -38.32
N GLY A 576 10.01 12.81 -38.96
CA GLY A 576 10.41 11.39 -38.99
C GLY A 576 11.75 11.13 -39.70
N HIS A 577 12.64 12.12 -39.75
CA HIS A 577 13.96 12.07 -40.37
C HIS A 577 15.03 11.45 -39.46
N TRP A 578 14.70 11.14 -38.20
CA TRP A 578 15.62 10.51 -37.26
C TRP A 578 16.11 9.12 -37.71
N TRP A 579 15.48 8.55 -38.74
CA TRP A 579 15.58 7.13 -39.06
C TRP A 579 16.21 6.82 -40.43
N SER A 580 16.62 7.80 -41.23
CA SER A 580 17.06 7.56 -42.61
C SER A 580 18.58 7.65 -42.83
N GLY A 581 19.24 6.48 -42.88
CA GLY A 581 20.40 6.19 -43.73
C GLY A 581 21.62 7.14 -43.70
N GLU A 582 22.47 7.04 -44.73
CA GLU A 582 23.75 7.76 -44.88
C GLU A 582 23.62 9.30 -44.97
N THR A 583 22.41 9.86 -44.88
CA THR A 583 22.07 11.30 -44.98
C THR A 583 21.49 11.89 -43.69
N PHE A 584 21.67 11.23 -42.54
CA PHE A 584 21.20 11.69 -41.23
C PHE A 584 21.83 13.03 -40.78
N ASP A 585 21.00 14.07 -40.61
CA ASP A 585 21.37 15.40 -40.13
C ASP A 585 20.86 15.67 -38.70
N CYS A 586 21.56 15.13 -37.71
CA CYS A 586 21.24 15.34 -36.29
C CYS A 586 21.19 16.83 -35.91
N GLU A 587 22.14 17.61 -36.44
CA GLU A 587 22.28 19.02 -36.12
C GLU A 587 21.11 19.83 -36.71
N GLY A 588 20.69 19.50 -37.93
CA GLY A 588 19.49 20.03 -38.57
C GLY A 588 18.22 19.74 -37.78
N GLU A 589 18.05 18.51 -37.29
CA GLU A 589 16.87 18.12 -36.50
C GLU A 589 16.81 18.79 -35.12
N LEU A 590 17.95 18.93 -34.44
CA LEU A 590 18.06 19.73 -33.23
C LEU A 590 17.74 21.20 -33.50
N SER A 591 18.19 21.74 -34.63
CA SER A 591 17.91 23.12 -35.05
C SER A 591 16.43 23.35 -35.36
N ILE A 592 15.76 22.42 -36.06
CA ILE A 592 14.32 22.47 -36.35
C ILE A 592 13.51 22.40 -35.05
N SER A 593 13.89 21.50 -34.14
CA SER A 593 13.26 21.37 -32.82
C SER A 593 13.40 22.67 -32.02
N GLN A 594 14.61 23.23 -31.98
CA GLN A 594 14.88 24.50 -31.30
C GLN A 594 14.10 25.67 -31.93
N ALA A 595 14.00 25.73 -33.26
CA ALA A 595 13.22 26.74 -33.97
C ALA A 595 11.72 26.64 -33.66
N THR A 596 11.21 25.41 -33.55
CA THR A 596 9.81 25.14 -33.18
C THR A 596 9.52 25.60 -31.75
N ILE A 597 10.36 25.25 -30.78
CA ILE A 597 10.23 25.69 -29.38
C ILE A 597 10.30 27.22 -29.26
N ASN A 598 11.14 27.85 -30.09
CA ASN A 598 11.32 29.30 -30.11
C ASN A 598 10.20 30.05 -30.85
N ASP A 599 9.30 29.36 -31.55
CA ASP A 599 8.19 30.00 -32.24
C ASP A 599 7.32 30.79 -31.25
N GLY A 600 7.05 32.06 -31.56
CA GLY A 600 6.30 32.97 -30.68
C GLY A 600 4.85 32.54 -30.44
N SER A 601 4.31 31.63 -31.25
CA SER A 601 2.96 31.08 -31.12
C SER A 601 2.89 29.83 -30.24
N TYR A 602 4.02 29.21 -29.90
CA TYR A 602 4.08 27.92 -29.19
C TYR A 602 3.28 27.92 -27.87
N VAL A 603 3.56 28.89 -27.00
CA VAL A 603 2.87 29.03 -25.71
C VAL A 603 1.39 29.34 -25.91
N GLN A 604 1.04 30.13 -26.92
CA GLN A 604 -0.34 30.51 -27.20
C GLN A 604 -1.18 29.34 -27.73
N ALA A 605 -0.58 28.43 -28.50
CA ALA A 605 -1.22 27.20 -28.92
C ALA A 605 -1.59 26.32 -27.71
N LEU A 606 -0.65 26.11 -26.79
CA LEU A 606 -0.89 25.37 -25.53
C LEU A 606 -1.97 26.04 -24.66
N VAL A 607 -1.90 27.36 -24.49
CA VAL A 607 -2.94 28.15 -23.78
C VAL A 607 -4.31 27.95 -24.43
N GLY A 608 -4.37 27.94 -25.77
CA GLY A 608 -5.60 27.68 -26.52
C GLY A 608 -6.18 26.31 -26.21
N VAL A 609 -5.36 25.26 -26.14
CA VAL A 609 -5.79 23.91 -25.76
C VAL A 609 -6.30 23.87 -24.33
N TYR A 610 -5.54 24.37 -23.35
CA TYR A 610 -5.93 24.36 -21.94
C TYR A 610 -7.21 25.16 -21.69
N THR A 611 -7.34 26.33 -22.33
CA THR A 611 -8.54 27.16 -22.24
C THR A 611 -9.77 26.40 -22.76
N ASN A 612 -9.63 25.70 -23.88
CA ASN A 612 -10.73 24.92 -24.45
C ASN A 612 -11.12 23.71 -23.59
N ILE A 613 -10.14 23.03 -22.97
CA ILE A 613 -10.41 21.92 -22.05
C ILE A 613 -11.15 22.42 -20.81
N LEU A 614 -10.67 23.51 -20.20
CA LEU A 614 -11.30 24.12 -19.02
C LEU A 614 -12.72 24.66 -19.29
N ALA A 615 -13.03 24.97 -20.56
CA ALA A 615 -14.34 25.44 -20.99
C ALA A 615 -15.35 24.31 -21.29
N GLY A 616 -14.91 23.04 -21.35
CA GLY A 616 -15.78 21.89 -21.66
C GLY A 616 -16.85 21.61 -20.60
N PRO A 617 -16.49 21.48 -19.30
CA PRO A 617 -17.45 21.16 -18.24
C PRO A 617 -18.43 22.30 -17.95
N PRO A 618 -19.63 22.00 -17.44
CA PRO A 618 -20.60 22.98 -16.96
C PRO A 618 -20.00 24.00 -15.96
N PRO A 619 -20.33 25.31 -16.05
CA PRO A 619 -19.73 26.35 -15.19
C PRO A 619 -19.95 26.17 -13.68
N ASP A 620 -20.99 25.43 -13.30
CA ASP A 620 -21.39 25.14 -11.92
C ASP A 620 -20.66 23.95 -11.28
N GLN A 621 -19.87 23.19 -12.06
CA GLN A 621 -19.07 22.07 -11.56
C GLN A 621 -17.64 22.51 -11.24
N GLN A 622 -17.03 21.94 -10.20
CA GLN A 622 -15.60 22.08 -9.93
C GLN A 622 -14.80 21.21 -10.90
N PHE A 623 -13.75 21.79 -11.50
CA PHE A 623 -12.96 21.09 -12.48
C PHE A 623 -11.47 21.47 -12.46
N ASP A 624 -10.62 20.45 -12.36
CA ASP A 624 -9.17 20.61 -12.19
C ASP A 624 -8.39 19.95 -13.34
N LEU A 625 -7.50 20.72 -13.98
CA LEU A 625 -6.65 20.29 -15.09
C LEU A 625 -5.20 20.07 -14.60
N PHE A 626 -4.68 18.87 -14.77
CA PHE A 626 -3.28 18.53 -14.47
C PHE A 626 -2.50 18.31 -15.77
N VAL A 627 -1.36 18.98 -15.91
CA VAL A 627 -0.54 18.97 -17.12
C VAL A 627 0.84 18.40 -16.76
N ALA A 628 1.13 17.18 -17.21
CA ALA A 628 2.44 16.57 -16.98
C ALA A 628 3.51 17.20 -17.89
N GLY A 629 4.71 17.42 -17.35
CA GLY A 629 5.89 17.69 -18.16
C GLY A 629 6.43 16.43 -18.86
N TYR A 630 7.62 16.54 -19.43
CA TYR A 630 8.40 15.43 -19.98
C TYR A 630 9.66 15.21 -19.13
N SER A 631 10.17 13.98 -19.08
CA SER A 631 11.47 13.73 -18.48
C SER A 631 12.59 13.78 -19.51
N ARG A 632 13.79 14.20 -19.09
CA ARG A 632 15.03 14.08 -19.86
C ARG A 632 15.28 12.61 -20.24
N PHE A 633 15.79 12.37 -21.44
CA PHE A 633 15.99 11.00 -21.93
C PHE A 633 17.33 10.41 -21.50
N PHE A 634 18.32 11.26 -21.26
CA PHE A 634 19.69 10.83 -21.04
C PHE A 634 20.22 11.24 -19.66
N ASP A 635 21.02 10.38 -19.05
CA ASP A 635 21.86 10.76 -17.92
C ASP A 635 23.02 11.62 -18.43
N THR A 636 23.36 12.69 -17.71
CA THR A 636 24.49 13.60 -18.03
C THR A 636 25.44 13.76 -16.85
N SER A 637 25.43 12.83 -15.90
CA SER A 637 26.34 12.83 -14.75
C SER A 637 27.75 12.36 -15.11
N SER A 638 27.88 11.55 -16.16
CA SER A 638 29.16 11.15 -16.75
C SER A 638 29.42 11.88 -18.08
N GLU A 639 30.62 12.46 -18.21
CA GLU A 639 31.12 13.05 -19.46
C GLU A 639 31.54 12.01 -20.52
N THR A 640 31.50 10.72 -20.19
CA THR A 640 31.86 9.65 -21.13
C THR A 640 30.76 9.45 -22.16
N ASP A 641 31.12 9.38 -23.44
CA ASP A 641 30.19 8.97 -24.49
C ASP A 641 29.61 7.58 -24.20
N CYS A 642 28.36 7.36 -24.58
CA CYS A 642 27.65 6.10 -24.44
C CYS A 642 27.21 5.60 -25.83
N GLY A 643 27.14 4.28 -25.99
CA GLY A 643 26.94 3.51 -27.22
C GLY A 643 26.32 4.24 -28.42
N THR A 644 25.18 3.74 -28.90
CA THR A 644 24.51 4.27 -30.10
C THR A 644 23.01 3.99 -30.07
N LEU A 645 22.16 4.98 -30.32
CA LEU A 645 20.71 4.77 -30.55
C LEU A 645 20.42 4.87 -32.06
N GLY A 646 19.63 3.93 -32.61
CA GLY A 646 19.23 3.95 -34.02
C GLY A 646 18.97 2.57 -34.63
N MET A 647 18.18 2.54 -35.71
CA MET A 647 17.72 1.32 -36.39
C MET A 647 18.66 0.80 -37.50
N LEU A 648 19.56 1.59 -38.10
CA LEU A 648 20.42 1.16 -39.23
C LEU A 648 21.86 1.74 -39.16
N TRP A 649 22.76 1.27 -40.05
CA TRP A 649 24.21 1.55 -40.06
C TRP A 649 24.58 3.05 -40.11
N ASN A 650 25.72 3.41 -39.50
CA ASN A 650 26.18 4.77 -39.15
C ASN A 650 25.35 5.47 -38.07
N LYS A 651 25.14 4.78 -36.95
CA LYS A 651 24.54 5.38 -35.76
C LYS A 651 25.49 6.46 -35.19
N PRO A 652 25.04 7.69 -34.95
CA PRO A 652 25.85 8.67 -34.24
C PRO A 652 26.14 8.14 -32.83
N PRO A 653 27.38 8.26 -32.32
CA PRO A 653 27.64 8.00 -30.92
C PRO A 653 26.78 8.93 -30.06
N ILE A 654 26.25 8.42 -28.96
CA ILE A 654 25.49 9.24 -28.01
C ILE A 654 26.51 10.02 -27.18
N THR A 655 27.02 11.08 -27.78
CA THR A 655 28.05 11.89 -27.14
C THR A 655 27.49 12.65 -25.94
N TYR A 656 28.35 12.99 -24.98
CA TYR A 656 27.96 13.85 -23.86
C TYR A 656 27.26 15.15 -24.33
N ASN A 657 27.82 15.80 -25.36
CA ASN A 657 27.24 17.03 -25.92
C ASN A 657 25.86 16.80 -26.55
N LEU A 658 25.65 15.67 -27.23
CA LEU A 658 24.36 15.32 -27.81
C LEU A 658 23.30 15.09 -26.72
N ARG A 659 23.65 14.37 -25.65
CA ARG A 659 22.77 14.15 -24.49
C ARG A 659 22.34 15.47 -23.85
N GLN A 660 23.30 16.37 -23.63
CA GLN A 660 23.01 17.70 -23.10
C GLN A 660 22.10 18.52 -24.03
N SER A 661 22.34 18.44 -25.34
CA SER A 661 21.55 19.17 -26.34
C SER A 661 20.09 18.70 -26.36
N ILE A 662 19.87 17.38 -26.38
CA ILE A 662 18.50 16.81 -26.36
C ILE A 662 17.81 17.10 -25.02
N ASN A 663 18.50 16.90 -23.89
CA ASN A 663 17.95 17.20 -22.57
C ASN A 663 17.60 18.70 -22.41
N SER A 664 18.39 19.60 -23.01
CA SER A 664 18.10 21.03 -23.03
C SER A 664 16.79 21.34 -23.76
N LEU A 665 16.52 20.68 -24.89
CA LEU A 665 15.25 20.85 -25.61
C LEU A 665 14.05 20.38 -24.76
N VAL A 666 14.19 19.25 -24.05
CA VAL A 666 13.14 18.74 -23.14
C VAL A 666 12.85 19.75 -22.02
N LEU A 667 13.90 20.28 -21.39
CA LEU A 667 13.75 21.28 -20.32
C LEU A 667 13.10 22.57 -20.84
N GLN A 668 13.46 23.03 -22.04
CA GLN A 668 12.83 24.19 -22.66
C GLN A 668 11.35 23.95 -22.97
N VAL A 669 10.98 22.74 -23.41
CA VAL A 669 9.55 22.40 -23.58
C VAL A 669 8.80 22.41 -22.26
N ASN A 670 9.36 21.83 -21.20
CA ASN A 670 8.77 21.93 -19.87
C ASN A 670 8.60 23.38 -19.40
N GLU A 671 9.56 24.25 -19.72
CA GLU A 671 9.45 25.69 -19.46
C GLU A 671 8.28 26.31 -20.24
N LYS A 672 8.11 25.98 -21.53
CA LYS A 672 6.95 26.44 -22.33
C LYS A 672 5.62 25.93 -21.77
N ILE A 673 5.56 24.69 -21.29
CA ILE A 673 4.37 24.12 -20.65
C ILE A 673 4.05 24.89 -19.36
N GLN A 674 5.05 25.13 -18.50
CA GLN A 674 4.88 25.91 -17.28
C GLN A 674 4.42 27.35 -17.59
N GLN A 675 5.01 27.99 -18.59
CA GLN A 675 4.60 29.32 -19.07
C GLN A 675 3.14 29.30 -19.56
N ALA A 676 2.73 28.28 -20.30
CA ALA A 676 1.35 28.15 -20.78
C ALA A 676 0.35 27.90 -19.63
N VAL A 677 0.70 27.06 -18.66
CA VAL A 677 -0.09 26.84 -17.44
C VAL A 677 -0.28 28.16 -16.67
N ALA A 678 0.81 28.91 -16.46
CA ALA A 678 0.77 30.21 -15.78
C ALA A 678 0.00 31.30 -16.56
N THR A 679 0.00 31.23 -17.89
CA THR A 679 -0.68 32.21 -18.77
C THR A 679 -2.18 31.92 -18.93
N THR A 680 -2.60 30.67 -18.73
CA THR A 680 -3.99 30.24 -18.93
C THR A 680 -4.91 30.89 -17.91
N LYS A 681 -5.94 31.59 -18.38
CA LYS A 681 -6.91 32.25 -17.50
C LYS A 681 -7.93 31.24 -16.99
N VAL A 682 -7.95 31.04 -15.68
CA VAL A 682 -8.95 30.20 -15.00
C VAL A 682 -10.12 31.04 -14.48
N THR A 683 -11.33 30.50 -14.57
CA THR A 683 -12.56 31.10 -14.02
C THR A 683 -12.91 30.48 -12.66
N GLN A 684 -13.96 30.97 -12.01
CA GLN A 684 -14.44 30.39 -10.75
C GLN A 684 -14.77 28.90 -10.96
N ASN A 685 -14.37 28.04 -10.00
CA ASN A 685 -14.49 26.57 -10.07
C ASN A 685 -13.57 25.88 -11.11
N ARG A 686 -12.50 26.55 -11.57
CA ARG A 686 -11.48 25.98 -12.46
C ARG A 686 -10.10 26.08 -11.86
N SER A 687 -9.27 25.05 -12.02
CA SER A 687 -7.86 25.14 -11.71
C SER A 687 -6.99 24.42 -12.74
N ILE A 688 -5.73 24.81 -12.83
CA ILE A 688 -4.72 24.21 -13.72
C ILE A 688 -3.39 24.08 -12.99
N THR A 689 -2.73 22.93 -13.11
CA THR A 689 -1.48 22.62 -12.38
C THR A 689 -0.49 21.91 -13.28
N TYR A 690 0.75 22.39 -13.32
CA TYR A 690 1.88 21.70 -13.94
C TYR A 690 2.42 20.63 -12.98
N VAL A 691 2.71 19.44 -13.50
CA VAL A 691 3.23 18.31 -12.73
C VAL A 691 4.59 17.91 -13.28
N ASP A 692 5.62 18.16 -12.47
CA ASP A 692 6.98 17.72 -12.75
C ASP A 692 7.20 16.30 -12.24
N TRP A 693 7.71 15.44 -13.10
CA TRP A 693 8.07 14.07 -12.77
C TRP A 693 9.48 13.72 -13.25
N ASP A 694 10.21 14.69 -13.80
CA ASP A 694 11.51 14.45 -14.44
C ASP A 694 12.53 13.83 -13.48
N SER A 695 12.67 14.36 -12.26
CA SER A 695 13.62 13.86 -11.26
C SER A 695 13.33 12.42 -10.80
N ARG A 696 12.10 11.93 -10.98
CA ARG A 696 11.77 10.54 -10.64
C ARG A 696 12.45 9.53 -11.57
N MET A 697 12.89 9.97 -12.76
CA MET A 697 13.60 9.14 -13.74
C MET A 697 15.12 9.07 -13.49
N ASP A 698 15.63 9.70 -12.44
CA ASP A 698 17.08 9.65 -12.13
C ASP A 698 17.51 8.21 -11.83
N GLY A 699 18.59 7.76 -12.49
CA GLY A 699 19.06 6.36 -12.45
C GLY A 699 18.35 5.40 -13.42
N HIS A 700 17.37 5.88 -14.18
CA HIS A 700 16.58 5.08 -15.13
C HIS A 700 16.62 5.59 -16.57
N ARG A 701 17.48 6.58 -16.85
CA ARG A 701 17.68 7.21 -18.16
C ARG A 701 18.67 6.41 -19.00
N PHE A 702 18.71 6.68 -20.30
CA PHE A 702 19.79 6.16 -21.15
C PHE A 702 21.14 6.66 -20.69
N CYS A 703 22.18 5.84 -20.85
CA CYS A 703 23.56 6.16 -20.49
C CYS A 703 23.79 6.38 -18.99
N THR A 704 23.01 5.71 -18.13
CA THR A 704 23.19 5.73 -16.67
C THR A 704 24.59 5.19 -16.30
N PRO A 705 25.33 5.82 -15.36
CA PRO A 705 26.65 5.35 -14.97
C PRO A 705 26.67 3.88 -14.56
N GLY A 706 27.57 3.11 -15.16
CA GLY A 706 27.62 1.64 -15.02
C GLY A 706 27.01 0.89 -16.20
N TYR A 707 26.33 1.59 -17.12
CA TYR A 707 25.64 1.02 -18.27
C TYR A 707 25.88 1.88 -19.53
N SER A 708 26.99 1.65 -20.23
CA SER A 708 27.44 2.51 -21.35
C SER A 708 27.20 1.96 -22.76
N ASP A 709 26.81 0.69 -22.89
CA ASP A 709 26.79 -0.02 -24.19
C ASP A 709 25.38 -0.07 -24.80
N GLU A 710 24.81 1.11 -25.05
CA GLU A 710 23.47 1.27 -25.62
C GLU A 710 23.37 0.83 -27.10
N PRO A 711 22.30 0.13 -27.53
CA PRO A 711 21.21 -0.39 -26.69
C PRO A 711 21.68 -1.63 -25.93
N ILE A 712 21.34 -1.71 -24.64
CA ILE A 712 21.75 -2.84 -23.79
C ILE A 712 21.12 -4.14 -24.31
N GLN A 713 21.98 -5.05 -24.76
CA GLN A 713 21.57 -6.33 -25.32
C GLN A 713 21.11 -7.33 -24.26
N ASN A 714 21.60 -7.19 -23.02
CA ASN A 714 21.24 -8.07 -21.92
C ASN A 714 19.92 -7.61 -21.29
N LYS A 715 18.86 -8.40 -21.44
CA LYS A 715 17.52 -8.10 -20.90
C LYS A 715 17.48 -7.79 -19.40
N TYR A 716 18.37 -8.38 -18.59
CA TYR A 716 18.41 -8.14 -17.15
C TYR A 716 19.11 -6.83 -16.80
N GLU A 717 20.11 -6.45 -17.61
CA GLU A 717 20.78 -5.16 -17.48
C GLU A 717 19.85 -4.04 -18.00
N ALA A 718 19.13 -4.28 -19.10
CA ALA A 718 18.15 -3.34 -19.67
C ALA A 718 16.90 -3.09 -18.78
N ALA A 719 16.76 -3.81 -17.66
CA ALA A 719 15.68 -3.62 -16.70
C ALA A 719 15.79 -2.28 -15.95
N HIS A 720 16.99 -1.71 -15.82
CA HIS A 720 17.17 -0.40 -15.17
C HIS A 720 16.66 0.76 -16.04
N GLU A 721 16.64 0.61 -17.37
CA GLU A 721 16.16 1.61 -18.31
C GLU A 721 14.64 1.63 -18.36
N TYR A 722 14.05 2.79 -18.12
CA TYR A 722 12.59 2.96 -18.12
C TYR A 722 12.08 3.59 -19.41
N PHE A 723 12.93 3.70 -20.43
CA PHE A 723 12.56 4.03 -21.80
C PHE A 723 12.83 2.83 -22.72
N PHE A 724 12.05 2.69 -23.78
CA PHE A 724 12.37 1.69 -24.82
C PHE A 724 13.55 2.17 -25.68
N ALA A 725 14.58 1.32 -25.78
CA ALA A 725 15.83 1.62 -26.48
C ALA A 725 15.79 1.28 -27.99
N ALA A 726 14.89 0.39 -28.40
CA ALA A 726 14.81 -0.09 -29.78
C ALA A 726 13.42 -0.61 -30.13
N VAL A 727 13.19 -0.85 -31.42
CA VAL A 727 11.99 -1.53 -31.91
C VAL A 727 12.00 -2.99 -31.44
N GLY A 728 10.92 -3.45 -30.81
CA GLY A 728 10.79 -4.81 -30.27
C GLY A 728 11.42 -5.05 -28.90
N SER A 729 11.93 -4.01 -28.20
CA SER A 729 12.39 -4.18 -26.82
C SER A 729 11.24 -4.55 -25.89
N GLU A 730 11.49 -5.52 -24.99
CA GLU A 730 10.53 -5.99 -24.00
C GLU A 730 10.16 -4.88 -23.00
N ASP A 731 8.92 -4.95 -22.52
CA ASP A 731 8.46 -4.12 -21.41
C ASP A 731 9.08 -4.61 -20.08
N ASN A 732 9.09 -3.75 -19.05
CA ASN A 732 9.78 -4.02 -17.78
C ASN A 732 8.84 -4.30 -16.60
N TYR A 733 7.59 -4.69 -16.86
CA TYR A 733 6.60 -4.97 -15.80
C TYR A 733 6.77 -6.38 -15.20
N PRO A 734 6.85 -6.53 -13.86
CA PRO A 734 7.11 -7.82 -13.21
C PRO A 734 5.86 -8.65 -12.83
N GLY A 735 4.64 -8.27 -13.25
CA GLY A 735 3.37 -8.92 -12.84
C GLY A 735 2.55 -9.54 -13.99
N GLU A 736 1.58 -10.40 -13.67
CA GLU A 736 0.69 -11.06 -14.65
C GLU A 736 -0.12 -10.04 -15.48
N GLU A 737 -0.03 -10.16 -16.81
CA GLU A 737 -0.56 -9.24 -17.82
C GLU A 737 -2.11 -9.22 -17.92
N ASP A 738 -2.82 -10.05 -17.14
CA ASP A 738 -4.18 -10.51 -17.45
C ASP A 738 -5.35 -9.99 -16.58
N ASN A 739 -5.15 -8.99 -15.72
CA ASN A 739 -6.24 -8.51 -14.85
C ASN A 739 -7.11 -7.38 -15.45
N TRP A 740 -7.80 -7.63 -16.58
CA TRP A 740 -8.93 -6.79 -17.05
C TRP A 740 -10.01 -7.58 -17.85
N PRO A 741 -11.31 -7.49 -17.51
CA PRO A 741 -12.34 -6.91 -18.44
C PRO A 741 -13.57 -6.28 -17.70
N PRO A 742 -14.66 -5.73 -18.32
CA PRO A 742 -14.94 -5.27 -19.71
C PRO A 742 -15.55 -3.83 -19.77
N SER A 743 -15.07 -2.94 -20.64
CA SER A 743 -15.89 -1.79 -21.09
C SER A 743 -15.77 -1.45 -22.58
N SER A 744 -14.86 -2.10 -23.31
CA SER A 744 -14.84 -1.97 -24.76
C SER A 744 -15.74 -3.05 -25.38
N THR A 745 -16.79 -2.63 -26.08
CA THR A 745 -17.56 -3.49 -26.99
C THR A 745 -16.78 -3.82 -28.27
N THR A 746 -15.50 -3.45 -28.34
CA THR A 746 -14.62 -3.71 -29.48
C THR A 746 -14.04 -5.11 -29.36
N PRO A 747 -14.34 -6.02 -30.29
CA PRO A 747 -13.68 -7.32 -30.37
C PRO A 747 -12.17 -7.13 -30.43
N TYR A 748 -11.45 -7.81 -29.55
CA TYR A 748 -9.99 -7.92 -29.64
C TYR A 748 -9.64 -8.60 -30.98
N PRO A 749 -8.68 -8.06 -31.76
CA PRO A 749 -8.19 -8.78 -32.93
C PRO A 749 -7.51 -10.10 -32.49
N PRO A 750 -7.62 -11.18 -33.28
CA PRO A 750 -7.01 -12.46 -32.93
C PRO A 750 -5.48 -12.32 -32.75
N GLU A 751 -4.95 -13.01 -31.75
CA GLU A 751 -3.55 -12.97 -31.25
C GLU A 751 -2.47 -13.41 -32.26
N SER A 752 -2.81 -13.73 -33.50
CA SER A 752 -1.80 -14.03 -34.53
C SER A 752 -2.34 -13.78 -35.93
N GLY A 753 -1.57 -13.02 -36.72
CA GLY A 753 -1.84 -12.76 -38.13
C GLY A 753 -0.60 -12.28 -38.86
N THR A 754 -0.53 -12.55 -40.16
CA THR A 754 0.46 -11.96 -41.05
C THR A 754 -0.14 -10.73 -41.73
N TYR A 755 0.50 -9.59 -41.59
CA TYR A 755 0.07 -8.33 -42.19
C TYR A 755 1.11 -7.86 -43.19
N SER A 756 0.70 -7.62 -44.43
CA SER A 756 1.57 -7.09 -45.48
C SER A 756 0.98 -5.80 -46.04
N PHE A 757 1.82 -4.77 -46.18
CA PHE A 757 1.47 -3.53 -46.87
C PHE A 757 2.62 -3.09 -47.78
N SER A 758 2.26 -2.33 -48.83
CA SER A 758 3.22 -1.80 -49.80
C SER A 758 3.21 -0.27 -49.74
N VAL A 759 4.39 0.33 -49.85
CA VAL A 759 4.60 1.78 -49.75
C VAL A 759 5.19 2.30 -51.07
N ASP A 760 4.40 3.07 -51.82
CA ASP A 760 4.84 3.72 -53.05
C ASP A 760 5.54 5.06 -52.74
N PRO A 761 6.86 5.20 -53.03
CA PRO A 761 7.61 6.43 -52.76
C PRO A 761 7.02 7.68 -53.41
N LYS A 762 6.34 7.56 -54.55
CA LYS A 762 5.77 8.72 -55.27
C LYS A 762 4.53 9.27 -54.60
N THR A 763 3.74 8.40 -53.98
CA THR A 763 2.55 8.81 -53.21
C THR A 763 2.92 9.34 -51.83
N CYS A 764 4.03 8.86 -51.26
CA CYS A 764 4.57 9.35 -49.98
C CYS A 764 5.05 10.81 -50.03
N ALA A 765 5.69 11.24 -51.12
CA ALA A 765 6.27 12.58 -51.22
C ALA A 765 5.24 13.73 -51.07
N GLY A 766 3.97 13.51 -51.40
CA GLY A 766 2.90 14.51 -51.22
C GLY A 766 2.17 14.44 -49.87
N ASN A 767 2.43 13.40 -49.09
CA ASN A 767 1.71 13.04 -47.86
C ASN A 767 2.48 13.41 -46.57
N LEU A 768 3.81 13.56 -46.66
CA LEU A 768 4.66 14.02 -45.56
C LEU A 768 4.36 15.47 -45.12
N ASP A 769 3.75 16.28 -46.00
CA ASP A 769 3.40 17.69 -45.73
C ASP A 769 2.02 17.89 -45.06
N ASN A 770 1.16 16.85 -44.97
CA ASN A 770 -0.18 16.97 -44.36
C ASN A 770 -0.66 15.65 -43.72
N PRO A 771 -0.15 15.31 -42.52
CA PRO A 771 -0.34 14.00 -41.88
C PRO A 771 -1.76 13.73 -41.35
N GLY A 772 -2.67 14.70 -41.41
CA GLY A 772 -3.99 14.64 -40.74
C GLY A 772 -4.98 13.59 -41.28
N ASN A 773 -4.61 12.79 -42.28
CA ASN A 773 -5.48 11.77 -42.88
C ASN A 773 -4.81 10.41 -43.08
N ILE A 774 -3.63 10.22 -42.48
CA ILE A 774 -2.87 8.97 -42.60
C ILE A 774 -2.98 8.26 -41.25
N TYR A 775 -3.16 6.95 -41.31
CA TYR A 775 -2.84 6.05 -40.21
C TYR A 775 -1.46 6.38 -39.67
N ASP A 776 -1.40 7.09 -38.57
CA ASP A 776 -0.16 7.25 -37.84
C ASP A 776 -0.54 7.23 -36.38
N PRO A 777 0.28 6.61 -35.52
CA PRO A 777 0.60 7.47 -34.41
C PRO A 777 1.94 7.32 -33.65
N ASP A 778 3.03 6.88 -34.29
CA ASP A 778 4.42 7.08 -33.80
C ASP A 778 5.44 6.80 -34.93
N GLU A 779 5.18 7.35 -36.11
CA GLU A 779 6.14 7.51 -37.20
C GLU A 779 6.52 6.29 -38.05
N LEU A 780 6.01 5.07 -37.81
CA LEU A 780 6.39 3.93 -38.66
C LEU A 780 6.04 4.16 -40.14
N VAL A 781 4.86 4.70 -40.48
CA VAL A 781 4.49 4.97 -41.88
C VAL A 781 5.35 6.07 -42.50
N ASN A 782 5.75 7.09 -41.73
CA ASN A 782 6.66 8.14 -42.20
C ASN A 782 8.09 7.61 -42.38
N ILE A 783 8.54 6.70 -41.49
CA ILE A 783 9.80 5.97 -41.61
C ILE A 783 9.77 5.10 -42.87
N TRP A 784 8.73 4.29 -43.07
CA TRP A 784 8.56 3.47 -44.27
C TRP A 784 8.49 4.32 -45.54
N CYS A 785 7.80 5.46 -45.51
CA CYS A 785 7.75 6.40 -46.63
C CYS A 785 9.13 7.00 -46.94
N THR A 786 9.87 7.44 -45.91
CA THR A 786 11.22 8.01 -46.07
C THR A 786 12.18 6.96 -46.61
N TRP A 787 12.11 5.74 -46.09
CA TRP A 787 12.90 4.60 -46.57
C TRP A 787 12.51 4.18 -47.98
N ALA A 788 11.22 4.22 -48.33
CA ALA A 788 10.78 3.93 -49.68
C ALA A 788 11.32 4.98 -50.68
N ILE A 789 11.29 6.27 -50.31
CA ILE A 789 11.83 7.36 -51.14
C ILE A 789 13.34 7.17 -51.33
N GLU A 790 14.09 6.92 -50.26
CA GLU A 790 15.55 6.72 -50.33
C GLU A 790 15.90 5.42 -51.08
N ALA A 791 15.19 4.32 -50.82
CA ALA A 791 15.38 3.05 -51.52
C ALA A 791 15.10 3.16 -53.02
N ALA A 792 14.18 4.05 -53.43
CA ALA A 792 13.92 4.34 -54.83
C ALA A 792 15.09 5.04 -55.54
N SER A 793 15.88 5.84 -54.81
CA SER A 793 17.05 6.55 -55.34
C SER A 793 18.40 5.88 -55.05
N ASN A 794 18.45 4.94 -54.10
CA ASN A 794 19.67 4.34 -53.59
C ASN A 794 19.54 2.81 -53.41
N ALA A 795 20.01 2.06 -54.41
CA ALA A 795 19.92 0.60 -54.42
C ALA A 795 20.74 -0.07 -53.30
N SER A 796 21.82 0.56 -52.84
CA SER A 796 22.62 0.07 -51.70
C SER A 796 21.85 0.19 -50.39
N PHE A 797 21.10 1.30 -50.23
CA PHE A 797 20.19 1.49 -49.10
C PHE A 797 19.04 0.48 -49.14
N ALA A 798 18.43 0.24 -50.31
CA ALA A 798 17.38 -0.77 -50.48
C ALA A 798 17.86 -2.18 -50.07
N ALA A 799 19.05 -2.60 -50.53
CA ALA A 799 19.62 -3.90 -50.14
C ALA A 799 19.98 -3.97 -48.65
N ALA A 800 20.39 -2.84 -48.06
CA ALA A 800 20.74 -2.71 -46.65
C ALA A 800 19.53 -2.89 -45.72
N ILE A 801 18.42 -2.22 -46.01
CA ILE A 801 17.18 -2.37 -45.21
C ILE A 801 16.59 -3.77 -45.35
N GLU A 802 16.63 -4.36 -46.55
CA GLU A 802 16.23 -5.76 -46.75
C GLU A 802 17.09 -6.69 -45.90
N ALA A 803 18.41 -6.53 -45.92
CA ALA A 803 19.33 -7.37 -45.13
C ALA A 803 19.14 -7.22 -43.62
N TYR A 804 18.78 -6.04 -43.13
CA TYR A 804 18.52 -5.80 -41.69
C TYR A 804 17.26 -6.52 -41.20
N PHE A 805 16.19 -6.57 -42.02
CA PHE A 805 14.94 -7.26 -41.70
C PHE A 805 14.85 -8.67 -42.30
N THR A 806 15.87 -9.15 -43.02
CA THR A 806 15.99 -10.56 -43.38
C THR A 806 16.41 -11.32 -42.12
N PRO A 807 15.79 -12.46 -41.75
CA PRO A 807 15.84 -12.95 -40.39
C PRO A 807 17.28 -13.15 -39.89
N GLN A 808 17.74 -12.30 -38.96
CA GLN A 808 18.82 -12.67 -38.07
C GLN A 808 18.22 -13.54 -36.97
N ALA A 809 18.82 -14.71 -36.73
CA ALA A 809 18.36 -15.60 -35.68
C ALA A 809 18.56 -14.92 -34.30
N ALA A 810 17.48 -14.41 -33.69
CA ALA A 810 17.51 -13.94 -32.32
C ALA A 810 16.20 -14.25 -31.55
N SER A 811 16.36 -15.14 -30.57
CA SER A 811 15.77 -15.22 -29.23
C SER A 811 14.26 -15.39 -28.92
N SER A 812 13.30 -15.28 -29.84
CA SER A 812 11.93 -15.77 -29.56
C SER A 812 11.25 -16.27 -30.83
N ALA A 813 10.60 -17.44 -30.75
CA ALA A 813 10.26 -18.25 -31.91
C ALA A 813 8.95 -17.87 -32.64
N ASP A 814 8.26 -16.79 -32.23
CA ASP A 814 6.86 -16.56 -32.65
C ASP A 814 6.58 -15.22 -33.37
N GLU A 815 7.58 -14.35 -33.61
CA GLU A 815 7.38 -13.08 -34.31
C GLU A 815 8.45 -12.81 -35.39
N SER A 816 8.05 -12.27 -36.55
CA SER A 816 9.00 -11.91 -37.62
C SER A 816 8.53 -10.71 -38.44
N MET A 817 9.46 -9.87 -38.88
CA MET A 817 9.20 -8.78 -39.84
C MET A 817 10.21 -8.87 -40.98
N THR A 818 9.72 -8.82 -42.21
CA THR A 818 10.54 -8.81 -43.43
C THR A 818 10.22 -7.58 -44.27
N VAL A 819 11.25 -6.96 -44.82
CA VAL A 819 11.13 -5.82 -45.74
C VAL A 819 11.72 -6.25 -47.08
N ALA A 820 11.02 -5.93 -48.17
CA ALA A 820 11.43 -6.26 -49.54
C ALA A 820 11.08 -5.12 -50.51
N TRP A 821 12.03 -4.72 -51.33
CA TRP A 821 11.85 -3.79 -52.44
C TRP A 821 11.38 -4.55 -53.68
N THR A 822 10.09 -4.45 -54.00
CA THR A 822 9.48 -5.16 -55.13
C THR A 822 8.56 -4.25 -55.92
N ASN A 823 8.57 -4.37 -57.25
CA ASN A 823 7.75 -3.56 -58.16
C ASN A 823 7.86 -2.02 -57.99
N ASN A 824 9.03 -1.50 -57.60
CA ASN A 824 9.28 -0.08 -57.26
C ASN A 824 8.52 0.42 -56.00
N GLU A 825 8.12 -0.49 -55.12
CA GLU A 825 7.50 -0.18 -53.85
C GLU A 825 8.26 -0.90 -52.72
N LEU A 826 8.20 -0.33 -51.51
CA LEU A 826 8.70 -0.97 -50.30
C LEU A 826 7.58 -1.83 -49.70
N VAL A 827 7.75 -3.15 -49.72
CA VAL A 827 6.80 -4.10 -49.14
C VAL A 827 7.28 -4.51 -47.75
N VAL A 828 6.45 -4.26 -46.75
CA VAL A 828 6.68 -4.64 -45.35
C VAL A 828 5.70 -5.74 -44.98
N THR A 829 6.21 -6.85 -44.44
CA THR A 829 5.40 -7.98 -43.96
C THR A 829 5.77 -8.30 -42.52
N SER A 830 4.80 -8.37 -41.62
CA SER A 830 4.99 -8.72 -40.22
C SER A 830 4.09 -9.90 -39.80
N SER A 831 4.55 -10.73 -38.86
CA SER A 831 3.81 -11.84 -38.24
C SER A 831 4.08 -11.87 -36.74
N GLY A 832 3.04 -12.10 -35.91
CA GLY A 832 3.18 -12.20 -34.45
C GLY A 832 1.95 -11.72 -33.68
N SER A 833 2.05 -11.69 -32.34
CA SER A 833 1.02 -11.19 -31.43
C SER A 833 1.18 -9.67 -31.24
N GLN A 834 0.26 -8.91 -31.83
CA GLN A 834 0.19 -7.43 -31.74
C GLN A 834 1.38 -6.72 -32.42
N GLY A 835 1.08 -6.00 -33.52
CA GLY A 835 2.07 -5.52 -34.47
C GLY A 835 3.22 -4.69 -33.88
N TRP A 836 4.39 -4.82 -34.50
CA TRP A 836 5.60 -4.03 -34.25
C TRP A 836 5.27 -2.52 -34.27
N THR A 837 5.33 -1.84 -33.13
CA THR A 837 5.32 -0.36 -33.01
C THR A 837 6.73 0.19 -32.80
N ALA A 838 7.00 1.41 -33.29
CA ALA A 838 8.17 2.16 -32.85
C ALA A 838 7.91 2.69 -31.44
N LYS A 839 8.55 2.08 -30.44
CA LYS A 839 8.36 2.42 -29.01
C LYS A 839 9.47 3.34 -28.48
N ILE A 840 10.44 3.70 -29.31
CA ILE A 840 11.70 4.29 -28.86
C ILE A 840 11.43 5.65 -28.17
N PHE A 841 12.11 5.91 -27.05
CA PHE A 841 11.90 7.08 -26.18
C PHE A 841 10.50 7.17 -25.50
N HIS A 842 9.65 6.15 -25.61
CA HIS A 842 8.45 6.03 -24.77
C HIS A 842 8.79 5.38 -23.42
N PRO A 843 8.16 5.81 -22.31
CA PRO A 843 8.32 5.14 -21.03
C PRO A 843 7.83 3.70 -21.12
N LYS A 844 8.56 2.78 -20.49
CA LYS A 844 8.09 1.42 -20.19
C LYS A 844 7.06 1.46 -19.06
N SER A 845 6.43 0.33 -18.74
CA SER A 845 5.43 0.23 -17.68
C SER A 845 5.88 0.81 -16.33
N LEU A 846 7.12 0.55 -15.89
CA LEU A 846 7.62 1.15 -14.64
C LEU A 846 7.83 2.67 -14.74
N GLY A 847 8.22 3.19 -15.92
CA GLY A 847 8.31 4.63 -16.18
C GLY A 847 6.94 5.31 -16.16
N HIS A 848 5.92 4.67 -16.73
CA HIS A 848 4.53 5.11 -16.62
C HIS A 848 4.04 5.13 -15.17
N GLY A 849 4.51 4.22 -14.31
CA GLY A 849 4.23 4.23 -12.87
C GLY A 849 4.71 5.51 -12.19
N LEU A 850 5.93 5.96 -12.50
CA LEU A 850 6.49 7.20 -11.94
C LEU A 850 5.68 8.45 -12.32
N ILE A 851 5.13 8.48 -13.54
CA ILE A 851 4.23 9.55 -14.00
C ILE A 851 2.92 9.52 -13.21
N ALA A 852 2.33 8.33 -13.05
CA ALA A 852 1.10 8.14 -12.28
C ALA A 852 1.27 8.57 -10.82
N GLU A 853 2.40 8.22 -10.19
CA GLU A 853 2.71 8.65 -8.83
C GLU A 853 2.89 10.17 -8.69
N ALA A 854 3.57 10.81 -9.65
CA ALA A 854 3.73 12.26 -9.64
C ALA A 854 2.38 12.99 -9.77
N LEU A 855 1.50 12.47 -10.63
CA LEU A 855 0.15 12.99 -10.80
C LEU A 855 -0.70 12.78 -9.57
N LEU A 856 -0.65 11.59 -8.97
CA LEU A 856 -1.35 11.31 -7.73
C LEU A 856 -0.88 12.25 -6.60
N ALA A 857 0.42 12.48 -6.47
CA ALA A 857 0.96 13.44 -5.50
C ALA A 857 0.47 14.88 -5.76
N ALA A 858 0.37 15.30 -7.03
CA ALA A 858 -0.14 16.62 -7.39
C ALA A 858 -1.64 16.77 -7.13
N ILE A 859 -2.43 15.70 -7.33
CA ILE A 859 -3.86 15.66 -7.01
C ILE A 859 -4.05 15.82 -5.50
N LYS A 860 -3.34 15.02 -4.69
CA LYS A 860 -3.38 15.09 -3.23
C LYS A 860 -2.94 16.45 -2.67
N GLY A 861 -2.00 17.13 -3.32
CA GLY A 861 -1.54 18.44 -2.88
C GLY A 861 -2.56 19.59 -3.05
N LYS A 862 -3.70 19.34 -3.72
CA LYS A 862 -4.79 20.31 -3.89
C LYS A 862 -5.94 20.13 -2.89
N GLU A 863 -6.13 18.92 -2.40
CA GLU A 863 -7.08 18.57 -1.35
C GLU A 863 -6.50 18.96 0.02
#